data_AF-I6AQW8-F1
#
_entry.id   AF-I6AQW8-F1
#
_cell.length_a   1.000
_cell.length_b   1.000
_cell.length_c   1.000
_cell.angle_alpha   90.00
_cell.angle_beta   90.00
_cell.angle_gamma   90.00
#
_symmetry.space_group_name_H-M   'P 1'
#
loop_
_entity.id
_entity.type
_entity.pdbx_description
1 polymer ?
#
loop_
_entity_poly.entity_id
_entity_poly.type
_entity_poly.pdbx_seq_one_letter_code
_entity_poly.pdbx_strand_id
1 'polypeptide(L)'
;MSTTPPAHNAAARVRKWTRLSGNVPGALRTVTVPRVSRRGSRRLPSVIPALLLLMMPGATGDLRAQTVVADGVTRTTLVGNGPNTAGGATLALGTNARITVGNLNAVSLGDGAVITLAQNASITNNATSGTGLWSTGNNTVEFGSNGRLTVAVGASIMALGTQNNGESVNVMGVGNVITNYGTLSSRNGAAIWFEDRVTGGVNTIDNYGIIRTQLGASANVIGNQRDGAVRFINRTGGRIEGSLSFASGNDQLTLEAGSVITGSFDGGGGTNSLTLGGAVGSSDNLGGNIRNFQSLIKDGEGIWTLTGSVGANGGGVPLQVEVRQGTLALTGNNASFNGSVLVNPAGILEARAQSLPPTVTDNGLVRFVQDTAGTFSGLVQGTGRVEKTLGGELVFAGANTYSGGTTILAGAIRISSDANLGAASGGLILDGGTLRTATDLATARATTLGAGGGVFDALSGTLTHTGVIGGSGLLAKQGAGTLVLSGANTWTGGTAINGGTVQVAGNGNLGAAGGGLSFNSGTLRTTASFTTARAATLGAGGGTLNTDAGTTLGWGGVISGEGTLTKTGAGTLVLTASNAHTGGTAINGGVVEIASNANLGAAGGALSFNSGTLRTTGGMTINRATTLNAGGGILEVGGNPDQAPAFVRHTGVIGGTGGLTKTGSGTLILSGANTWTGATTVSGGYLYVNGDQSLATGATTVTGAGTRLAGSGIIGGDVVLADGATIGPGFEPFTAATLTINGNLSLGGDTTLLYNLVEASVAGGSLNDLIVVNGDLSLNGATLNILD
;
A
#
# COMPACT_ATOMS: atom_id res chain seq x y z
N MET A 1 -30.85 53.00 24.20
CA MET A 1 -30.30 53.52 22.92
C MET A 1 -29.85 52.30 22.12
N SER A 2 -30.73 51.69 21.32
CA SER A 2 -30.99 51.97 19.88
C SER A 2 -29.76 51.65 19.03
N THR A 3 -29.75 50.84 17.97
CA THR A 3 -30.69 49.94 17.29
C THR A 3 -29.86 49.12 16.28
N THR A 4 -30.33 47.91 15.98
CA THR A 4 -29.94 46.89 14.97
C THR A 4 -29.94 47.37 13.49
N PRO A 5 -29.85 46.52 12.43
CA PRO A 5 -28.81 45.56 11.93
C PRO A 5 -28.59 45.78 10.37
N PRO A 6 -28.50 44.78 9.43
CA PRO A 6 -27.53 43.70 9.09
C PRO A 6 -26.99 43.73 7.60
N ALA A 7 -26.24 42.67 7.22
CA ALA A 7 -26.31 41.91 5.94
C ALA A 7 -25.23 42.06 4.82
N HIS A 8 -24.56 40.93 4.58
CA HIS A 8 -24.29 40.19 3.32
C HIS A 8 -23.49 40.74 2.11
N ASN A 9 -22.52 39.90 1.74
CA ASN A 9 -22.16 39.37 0.40
C ASN A 9 -21.13 40.08 -0.51
N ALA A 10 -20.33 39.16 -1.11
CA ALA A 10 -19.75 39.17 -2.45
C ALA A 10 -18.32 39.70 -2.67
N ALA A 11 -17.41 38.72 -2.80
CA ALA A 11 -16.66 38.37 -4.00
C ALA A 11 -15.59 39.33 -4.61
N ALA A 12 -14.50 38.64 -4.98
CA ALA A 12 -13.59 38.89 -6.10
C ALA A 12 -12.50 39.96 -5.96
N ARG A 13 -11.30 39.44 -5.62
CA ARG A 13 -9.99 39.64 -6.27
C ARG A 13 -9.80 40.96 -7.03
N VAL A 14 -8.88 41.83 -6.58
CA VAL A 14 -7.69 42.33 -7.33
C VAL A 14 -6.70 42.98 -6.33
N ARG A 15 -5.40 42.89 -6.67
CA ARG A 15 -4.23 43.76 -6.32
C ARG A 15 -3.26 43.14 -5.32
N LYS A 16 -2.08 42.75 -5.82
CA LYS A 16 -0.77 43.43 -5.74
C LYS A 16 -0.22 43.39 -4.31
N TRP A 17 1.06 43.03 -4.16
CA TRP A 17 2.16 43.84 -3.58
C TRP A 17 3.15 42.74 -3.12
N THR A 18 4.47 42.76 -3.22
CA THR A 18 5.51 43.68 -3.70
C THR A 18 6.81 42.89 -3.48
N ARG A 19 7.84 43.09 -4.30
CA ARG A 19 9.21 43.18 -3.76
C ARG A 19 9.93 44.35 -4.41
N LEU A 20 10.36 45.25 -3.53
CA LEU A 20 11.31 46.35 -3.67
C LEU A 20 12.63 45.85 -4.30
N SER A 21 13.12 46.46 -5.40
CA SER A 21 14.07 47.60 -5.51
C SER A 21 15.47 47.33 -4.92
N GLY A 22 16.60 47.55 -5.62
CA GLY A 22 16.77 48.32 -6.86
C GLY A 22 18.17 48.27 -7.52
N ASN A 23 18.19 48.88 -8.71
CA ASN A 23 19.22 49.59 -9.52
C ASN A 23 20.67 49.05 -9.65
N VAL A 24 21.21 48.58 -10.82
CA VAL A 24 21.44 49.13 -12.21
C VAL A 24 22.87 49.75 -12.35
N PRO A 25 23.60 49.82 -13.51
CA PRO A 25 23.69 49.04 -14.78
C PRO A 25 25.15 48.62 -15.18
N GLY A 26 25.34 47.84 -16.27
CA GLY A 26 26.65 47.85 -16.97
C GLY A 26 26.95 46.74 -17.99
N ALA A 27 26.84 47.07 -19.28
CA ALA A 27 27.60 46.55 -20.44
C ALA A 27 27.67 45.04 -20.73
N LEU A 28 26.83 44.59 -21.66
CA LEU A 28 27.03 43.34 -22.42
C LEU A 28 27.99 43.62 -23.59
N ARG A 29 29.13 42.92 -23.66
CA ARG A 29 30.03 42.93 -24.82
C ARG A 29 29.52 41.94 -25.88
N THR A 30 29.11 42.46 -27.02
CA THR A 30 28.91 41.74 -28.28
C THR A 30 30.20 41.82 -29.10
N VAL A 31 30.67 40.70 -29.66
CA VAL A 31 31.74 40.67 -30.66
C VAL A 31 31.14 40.41 -32.04
N THR A 32 31.48 41.31 -32.95
CA THR A 32 31.08 41.44 -34.35
C THR A 32 32.04 40.68 -35.27
N VAL A 33 31.54 40.07 -36.35
CA VAL A 33 32.23 40.02 -37.67
C VAL A 33 31.17 40.11 -38.80
N PRO A 34 31.43 40.81 -39.94
CA PRO A 34 30.40 41.51 -40.72
C PRO A 34 30.15 41.01 -42.17
N ARG A 35 28.99 41.46 -42.72
CA ARG A 35 28.59 41.87 -44.12
C ARG A 35 29.18 41.13 -45.35
N VAL A 36 28.40 40.80 -46.41
CA VAL A 36 27.85 41.66 -47.51
C VAL A 36 26.84 40.79 -48.31
N SER A 37 25.53 41.10 -48.44
CA SER A 37 24.81 41.92 -49.45
C SER A 37 24.63 41.37 -50.90
N ARG A 38 23.39 40.89 -51.17
CA ARG A 38 22.47 40.97 -52.33
C ARG A 38 22.93 41.24 -53.79
N ARG A 39 22.44 40.37 -54.70
CA ARG A 39 21.72 40.53 -56.00
C ARG A 39 22.13 39.35 -56.90
N GLY A 40 21.33 38.60 -57.66
CA GLY A 40 19.95 38.69 -58.14
C GLY A 40 19.93 38.07 -59.56
N SER A 41 18.98 37.17 -59.86
CA SER A 41 18.67 36.56 -61.18
C SER A 41 19.64 35.45 -61.65
N ARG A 42 19.27 34.30 -62.27
CA ARG A 42 18.13 33.87 -63.11
C ARG A 42 17.90 32.33 -63.07
N ARG A 43 16.62 31.91 -63.23
CA ARG A 43 16.02 30.74 -63.94
C ARG A 43 16.56 29.29 -63.78
N LEU A 44 15.61 28.40 -63.42
CA LEU A 44 15.43 26.91 -63.54
C LEU A 44 15.99 26.24 -64.83
N PRO A 45 16.01 24.87 -65.03
CA PRO A 45 15.36 23.75 -64.30
C PRO A 45 16.17 22.40 -64.16
N SER A 46 15.55 21.44 -63.45
CA SER A 46 15.56 19.96 -63.62
C SER A 46 16.44 19.33 -64.71
N VAL A 47 17.30 18.37 -64.34
CA VAL A 47 17.81 17.33 -65.27
C VAL A 47 18.01 16.00 -64.53
N ILE A 48 17.32 14.98 -65.05
CA ILE A 48 17.43 13.53 -64.84
C ILE A 48 18.82 13.04 -65.29
N PRO A 49 19.55 12.15 -64.59
CA PRO A 49 20.75 11.58 -65.18
C PRO A 49 20.39 10.39 -66.07
N ALA A 50 20.28 10.64 -67.37
CA ALA A 50 20.45 9.62 -68.39
C ALA A 50 21.96 9.35 -68.55
N LEU A 51 22.38 8.13 -68.20
CA LEU A 51 23.75 7.67 -68.37
C LEU A 51 23.97 7.32 -69.85
N LEU A 52 24.66 8.21 -70.58
CA LEU A 52 25.03 8.00 -71.98
C LEU A 52 26.40 7.32 -72.08
N LEU A 53 26.38 6.16 -72.74
CA LEU A 53 27.49 5.31 -73.14
C LEU A 53 28.45 6.03 -74.09
N LEU A 54 29.75 6.10 -73.76
CA LEU A 54 30.82 6.52 -74.68
C LEU A 54 31.80 5.35 -74.89
N MET A 55 31.88 4.88 -76.14
CA MET A 55 32.81 3.84 -76.58
C MET A 55 34.21 4.43 -76.83
N MET A 56 35.24 3.84 -76.23
CA MET A 56 36.61 3.76 -76.78
C MET A 56 37.21 2.39 -76.42
N PRO A 57 37.95 1.72 -77.32
CA PRO A 57 38.45 0.36 -77.10
C PRO A 57 39.84 0.37 -76.45
N GLY A 58 40.04 -0.48 -75.45
CA GLY A 58 41.37 -0.84 -74.95
C GLY A 58 41.66 -0.46 -73.49
N ALA A 59 41.01 -1.12 -72.55
CA ALA A 59 41.56 -1.37 -71.21
C ALA A 59 40.80 -2.54 -70.57
N THR A 60 41.41 -3.72 -70.55
CA THR A 60 40.97 -4.86 -69.75
C THR A 60 41.33 -4.60 -68.28
N GLY A 61 40.32 -4.31 -67.45
CA GLY A 61 40.50 -4.10 -66.01
C GLY A 61 39.19 -3.70 -65.31
N ASP A 62 38.45 -4.71 -64.85
CA ASP A 62 37.40 -4.69 -63.83
C ASP A 62 36.05 -3.99 -64.13
N LEU A 63 35.26 -4.58 -65.05
CA LEU A 63 33.81 -4.36 -65.13
C LEU A 63 33.12 -5.30 -64.12
N ARG A 64 32.80 -4.80 -62.93
CA ARG A 64 31.89 -5.50 -62.01
C ARG A 64 30.61 -5.86 -62.75
N ALA A 65 30.13 -7.10 -62.66
CA ALA A 65 28.89 -7.52 -63.31
C ALA A 65 27.72 -6.66 -62.79
N GLN A 66 27.14 -5.80 -63.63
CA GLN A 66 26.04 -4.90 -63.29
C GLN A 66 24.76 -5.35 -64.02
N THR A 67 23.71 -5.62 -63.26
CA THR A 67 22.36 -5.91 -63.78
C THR A 67 21.41 -4.81 -63.33
N VAL A 68 20.71 -4.19 -64.28
CA VAL A 68 19.64 -3.22 -64.01
C VAL A 68 18.34 -3.75 -64.61
N VAL A 69 17.30 -3.85 -63.79
CA VAL A 69 15.93 -4.11 -64.28
C VAL A 69 15.20 -2.78 -64.22
N ALA A 70 14.87 -2.23 -65.39
CA ALA A 70 14.24 -0.91 -65.49
C ALA A 70 12.84 -0.88 -64.85
N ASP A 71 12.35 0.33 -64.57
CA ASP A 71 11.05 0.56 -63.95
C ASP A 71 9.91 -0.19 -64.66
N GLY A 72 9.05 -0.83 -63.88
CA GLY A 72 7.88 -1.60 -64.36
C GLY A 72 8.21 -2.87 -65.16
N VAL A 73 9.49 -3.18 -65.43
CA VAL A 73 9.88 -4.35 -66.21
C VAL A 73 9.76 -5.61 -65.37
N THR A 74 9.22 -6.69 -65.95
CA THR A 74 9.22 -8.03 -65.36
C THR A 74 10.25 -8.90 -66.05
N ARG A 75 11.19 -9.44 -65.27
CA ARG A 75 12.16 -10.44 -65.69
C ARG A 75 11.74 -11.81 -65.16
N THR A 76 11.85 -12.83 -66.01
CA THR A 76 11.45 -14.21 -65.66
C THR A 76 12.60 -15.20 -65.57
N THR A 77 13.84 -14.71 -65.66
CA THR A 77 15.07 -15.51 -65.61
C THR A 77 15.93 -15.14 -64.41
N LEU A 78 16.68 -16.12 -63.90
CA LEU A 78 17.68 -15.97 -62.84
C LEU A 78 18.65 -14.79 -63.11
N VAL A 79 19.05 -14.07 -62.07
CA VAL A 79 20.18 -13.13 -62.09
C VAL A 79 21.38 -13.71 -61.34
N GLY A 80 22.53 -13.79 -62.00
CA GLY A 80 23.79 -14.29 -61.43
C GLY A 80 24.05 -15.78 -61.66
N ASN A 81 25.17 -16.27 -61.12
CA ASN A 81 25.63 -17.65 -61.23
C ASN A 81 26.19 -18.17 -59.89
N GLY A 82 25.58 -17.75 -58.78
CA GLY A 82 25.95 -18.12 -57.41
C GLY A 82 27.41 -17.75 -57.08
N PRO A 83 28.18 -18.66 -56.46
CA PRO A 83 29.56 -18.38 -56.05
C PRO A 83 30.49 -18.06 -57.22
N ASN A 84 30.11 -18.43 -58.44
CA ASN A 84 30.90 -18.15 -59.66
C ASN A 84 30.61 -16.75 -60.23
N THR A 85 29.72 -15.97 -59.63
CA THR A 85 29.49 -14.58 -60.03
C THR A 85 30.69 -13.74 -59.64
N ALA A 86 31.15 -12.85 -60.53
CA ALA A 86 32.24 -11.93 -60.23
C ALA A 86 31.98 -11.15 -58.93
N GLY A 87 33.02 -11.04 -58.08
CA GLY A 87 32.93 -10.31 -56.83
C GLY A 87 32.52 -8.86 -57.04
N GLY A 88 31.70 -8.31 -56.14
CA GLY A 88 31.21 -6.94 -56.25
C GLY A 88 30.06 -6.74 -57.26
N ALA A 89 29.44 -7.83 -57.75
CA ALA A 89 28.32 -7.74 -58.68
C ALA A 89 27.14 -6.93 -58.11
N THR A 90 26.48 -6.15 -58.97
CA THR A 90 25.38 -5.27 -58.56
C THR A 90 24.09 -5.60 -59.27
N LEU A 91 22.97 -5.54 -58.54
CA LEU A 91 21.61 -5.67 -59.05
C LEU A 91 20.78 -4.48 -58.57
N ALA A 92 20.25 -3.69 -59.49
CA ALA A 92 19.29 -2.62 -59.21
C ALA A 92 17.95 -2.91 -59.88
N LEU A 93 16.88 -3.04 -59.08
CA LEU A 93 15.50 -3.12 -59.55
C LEU A 93 14.86 -1.74 -59.43
N GLY A 94 14.42 -1.22 -60.57
CA GLY A 94 13.67 0.03 -60.67
C GLY A 94 12.29 -0.04 -60.00
N THR A 95 11.62 1.10 -59.93
CA THR A 95 10.31 1.22 -59.28
C THR A 95 9.29 0.33 -59.99
N ASN A 96 8.51 -0.44 -59.22
CA ASN A 96 7.56 -1.45 -59.74
C ASN A 96 8.17 -2.57 -60.59
N ALA A 97 9.51 -2.68 -60.69
CA ALA A 97 10.17 -3.75 -61.42
C ALA A 97 9.98 -5.10 -60.72
N ARG A 98 9.97 -6.19 -61.50
CA ARG A 98 9.75 -7.54 -60.97
C ARG A 98 10.81 -8.53 -61.47
N ILE A 99 11.22 -9.44 -60.60
CA ILE A 99 11.86 -10.70 -60.98
C ILE A 99 10.95 -11.82 -60.48
N THR A 100 10.42 -12.65 -61.38
CA THR A 100 9.53 -13.76 -61.03
C THR A 100 9.98 -15.03 -61.72
N VAL A 101 10.45 -16.00 -60.94
CA VAL A 101 10.92 -17.29 -61.44
C VAL A 101 10.10 -18.44 -60.85
N GLY A 102 10.15 -19.61 -61.48
CA GLY A 102 9.53 -20.84 -60.99
C GLY A 102 10.38 -21.54 -59.92
N ASN A 103 10.77 -22.79 -60.20
CA ASN A 103 11.56 -23.62 -59.30
C ASN A 103 13.07 -23.38 -59.42
N LEU A 104 13.51 -22.14 -59.19
CA LEU A 104 14.91 -21.69 -59.28
C LEU A 104 15.18 -20.61 -58.22
N ASN A 105 16.46 -20.29 -57.98
CA ASN A 105 16.80 -19.00 -57.40
C ASN A 105 16.33 -17.86 -58.33
N ALA A 106 15.88 -16.74 -57.77
CA ALA A 106 15.58 -15.55 -58.58
C ALA A 106 16.83 -14.68 -58.76
N VAL A 107 17.61 -14.55 -57.70
CA VAL A 107 18.91 -13.85 -57.67
C VAL A 107 19.90 -14.70 -56.89
N SER A 108 21.09 -14.93 -57.47
CA SER A 108 22.16 -15.70 -56.84
C SER A 108 23.52 -15.12 -57.21
N LEU A 109 24.14 -14.37 -56.30
CA LEU A 109 25.37 -13.60 -56.52
C LEU A 109 26.53 -14.09 -55.63
N GLY A 110 27.74 -13.63 -55.94
CA GLY A 110 28.99 -13.93 -55.23
C GLY A 110 29.26 -12.98 -54.06
N ASP A 111 30.50 -12.95 -53.58
CA ASP A 111 30.94 -12.02 -52.52
C ASP A 111 30.87 -10.55 -52.95
N GLY A 112 30.65 -9.65 -52.00
CA GLY A 112 30.61 -8.20 -52.21
C GLY A 112 29.39 -7.72 -53.00
N ALA A 113 28.37 -8.57 -53.19
CA ALA A 113 27.20 -8.25 -53.98
C ALA A 113 26.45 -7.02 -53.45
N VAL A 114 25.91 -6.18 -54.33
CA VAL A 114 25.03 -5.06 -53.95
C VAL A 114 23.69 -5.19 -54.64
N ILE A 115 22.63 -5.47 -53.87
CA ILE A 115 21.27 -5.67 -54.35
C ILE A 115 20.40 -4.53 -53.82
N THR A 116 19.73 -3.80 -54.71
CA THR A 116 18.84 -2.69 -54.34
C THR A 116 17.50 -2.84 -55.05
N LEU A 117 16.42 -2.83 -54.27
CA LEU A 117 15.04 -2.82 -54.75
C LEU A 117 14.45 -1.44 -54.49
N ALA A 118 14.06 -0.73 -55.55
CA ALA A 118 13.32 0.52 -55.42
C ALA A 118 11.86 0.28 -54.99
N GLN A 119 11.12 1.37 -54.75
CA GLN A 119 9.74 1.32 -54.27
C GLN A 119 8.87 0.36 -55.09
N ASN A 120 8.09 -0.48 -54.40
CA ASN A 120 7.17 -1.46 -54.99
C ASN A 120 7.81 -2.51 -55.93
N ALA A 121 9.15 -2.61 -55.99
CA ALA A 121 9.81 -3.67 -56.74
C ALA A 121 9.60 -5.02 -56.03
N SER A 122 9.50 -6.12 -56.78
CA SER A 122 9.29 -7.45 -56.19
C SER A 122 10.19 -8.52 -56.77
N ILE A 123 10.82 -9.32 -55.92
CA ILE A 123 11.53 -10.56 -56.32
C ILE A 123 10.76 -11.74 -55.74
N THR A 124 10.37 -12.68 -56.59
CA THR A 124 9.59 -13.84 -56.18
C THR A 124 10.11 -15.12 -56.82
N ASN A 125 10.14 -16.21 -56.06
CA ASN A 125 10.23 -17.56 -56.62
C ASN A 125 9.10 -18.46 -56.11
N ASN A 126 8.89 -19.58 -56.79
CA ASN A 126 7.92 -20.60 -56.40
C ASN A 126 8.59 -21.98 -56.35
N ALA A 127 9.60 -22.09 -55.50
CA ALA A 127 10.41 -23.30 -55.40
C ALA A 127 9.73 -24.43 -54.61
N THR A 128 9.72 -25.64 -55.17
CA THR A 128 9.16 -26.84 -54.53
C THR A 128 10.25 -27.83 -54.11
N SER A 129 11.41 -27.81 -54.78
CA SER A 129 12.56 -28.67 -54.51
C SER A 129 13.80 -28.19 -55.29
N GLY A 130 15.00 -28.51 -54.82
CA GLY A 130 16.27 -28.19 -55.51
C GLY A 130 17.37 -27.75 -54.56
N THR A 131 18.61 -27.64 -55.03
CA THR A 131 19.77 -27.32 -54.19
C THR A 131 20.29 -25.89 -54.35
N GLY A 132 19.70 -25.08 -55.25
CA GLY A 132 20.21 -23.76 -55.60
C GLY A 132 21.64 -23.76 -56.13
N LEU A 133 22.19 -22.58 -56.40
CA LEU A 133 23.56 -22.44 -56.92
C LEU A 133 24.63 -22.43 -55.81
N TRP A 134 24.22 -22.23 -54.55
CA TRP A 134 25.09 -22.33 -53.38
C TRP A 134 24.98 -23.65 -52.60
N SER A 135 24.22 -24.62 -53.13
CA SER A 135 23.98 -25.94 -52.52
C SER A 135 23.23 -25.93 -51.19
N THR A 136 22.40 -24.91 -50.93
CA THR A 136 21.62 -24.72 -49.68
C THR A 136 20.10 -24.79 -49.89
N GLY A 137 19.63 -24.61 -51.14
CA GLY A 137 18.21 -24.63 -51.52
C GLY A 137 17.90 -23.64 -52.64
N ASN A 138 16.73 -23.72 -53.27
CA ASN A 138 16.30 -22.70 -54.25
C ASN A 138 15.74 -21.48 -53.52
N ASN A 139 16.63 -20.67 -52.96
CA ASN A 139 16.34 -19.42 -52.26
C ASN A 139 15.91 -18.31 -53.22
N THR A 140 14.99 -17.43 -52.82
CA THR A 140 14.55 -16.33 -53.70
C THR A 140 15.73 -15.41 -54.03
N VAL A 141 16.46 -14.95 -53.02
CA VAL A 141 17.69 -14.17 -53.15
C VAL A 141 18.80 -14.83 -52.33
N GLU A 142 19.98 -15.00 -52.92
CA GLU A 142 21.18 -15.45 -52.22
C GLU A 142 22.45 -14.70 -52.67
N PHE A 143 23.38 -14.47 -51.74
CA PHE A 143 24.63 -13.75 -52.00
C PHE A 143 25.74 -14.09 -51.00
N GLY A 144 27.00 -13.89 -51.42
CA GLY A 144 28.23 -14.17 -50.66
C GLY A 144 28.62 -13.11 -49.63
N SER A 145 29.78 -13.28 -49.01
CA SER A 145 30.28 -12.44 -47.90
C SER A 145 30.41 -10.97 -48.28
N ASN A 146 30.29 -10.06 -47.30
CA ASN A 146 30.38 -8.61 -47.49
C ASN A 146 29.33 -8.01 -48.46
N GLY A 147 28.24 -8.73 -48.71
CA GLY A 147 27.13 -8.28 -49.53
C GLY A 147 26.25 -7.23 -48.83
N ARG A 148 25.54 -6.44 -49.63
CA ARG A 148 24.56 -5.44 -49.19
C ARG A 148 23.24 -5.64 -49.91
N LEU A 149 22.16 -5.80 -49.14
CA LEU A 149 20.80 -5.86 -49.63
C LEU A 149 20.02 -4.67 -49.09
N THR A 150 19.39 -3.88 -49.96
CA THR A 150 18.48 -2.79 -49.58
C THR A 150 17.12 -2.98 -50.23
N VAL A 151 16.08 -3.06 -49.40
CA VAL A 151 14.69 -3.25 -49.83
C VAL A 151 13.90 -2.00 -49.46
N ALA A 152 13.50 -1.19 -50.44
CA ALA A 152 12.78 0.06 -50.19
C ALA A 152 11.34 -0.17 -49.69
N VAL A 153 10.71 0.90 -49.23
CA VAL A 153 9.30 0.90 -48.81
C VAL A 153 8.41 0.34 -49.93
N GLY A 154 7.49 -0.57 -49.57
CA GLY A 154 6.57 -1.23 -50.51
C GLY A 154 7.22 -2.30 -51.39
N ALA A 155 8.55 -2.41 -51.43
CA ALA A 155 9.24 -3.48 -52.14
C ALA A 155 9.12 -4.82 -51.39
N SER A 156 9.31 -5.93 -52.10
CA SER A 156 9.20 -7.26 -51.50
C SER A 156 10.15 -8.31 -52.07
N ILE A 157 10.53 -9.24 -51.20
CA ILE A 157 11.19 -10.50 -51.57
C ILE A 157 10.33 -11.62 -50.98
N MET A 158 9.78 -12.47 -51.84
CA MET A 158 8.81 -13.48 -51.44
C MET A 158 9.17 -14.88 -51.98
N ALA A 159 9.44 -15.80 -51.06
CA ALA A 159 9.49 -17.23 -51.35
C ALA A 159 8.07 -17.81 -51.24
N LEU A 160 7.39 -17.99 -52.38
CA LEU A 160 5.99 -18.44 -52.46
C LEU A 160 5.85 -19.96 -52.54
N GLY A 161 6.98 -20.64 -52.74
CA GLY A 161 7.08 -22.09 -52.89
C GLY A 161 6.91 -22.88 -51.59
N THR A 162 6.85 -24.19 -51.72
CA THR A 162 6.70 -25.13 -50.59
C THR A 162 8.00 -25.82 -50.20
N GLN A 163 9.15 -25.42 -50.75
CA GLN A 163 10.43 -25.96 -50.35
C GLN A 163 10.76 -25.56 -48.89
N ASN A 164 11.19 -26.52 -48.06
CA ASN A 164 11.49 -26.29 -46.64
C ASN A 164 12.74 -25.42 -46.42
N ASN A 165 13.78 -25.63 -47.23
CA ASN A 165 15.00 -24.83 -47.29
C ASN A 165 14.94 -23.79 -48.42
N GLY A 166 13.74 -23.23 -48.63
CA GLY A 166 13.48 -22.18 -49.61
C GLY A 166 13.29 -20.85 -48.89
N GLU A 167 14.40 -20.15 -48.63
CA GLU A 167 14.32 -18.87 -47.93
C GLU A 167 14.01 -17.70 -48.87
N SER A 168 13.46 -16.62 -48.31
CA SER A 168 13.32 -15.37 -49.07
C SER A 168 14.70 -14.75 -49.32
N VAL A 169 15.56 -14.79 -48.30
CA VAL A 169 16.95 -14.34 -48.38
C VAL A 169 17.82 -15.37 -47.68
N ASN A 170 18.74 -15.99 -48.44
CA ASN A 170 19.78 -16.83 -47.87
C ASN A 170 21.13 -16.11 -47.98
N VAL A 171 21.77 -15.89 -46.85
CA VAL A 171 22.99 -15.09 -46.76
C VAL A 171 24.17 -16.02 -46.55
N MET A 172 25.12 -16.01 -47.47
CA MET A 172 26.28 -16.89 -47.42
C MET A 172 27.48 -16.13 -46.83
N GLY A 173 28.15 -16.75 -45.85
CA GLY A 173 29.34 -16.18 -45.22
C GLY A 173 29.06 -14.92 -44.38
N VAL A 174 30.06 -14.06 -44.22
CA VAL A 174 30.09 -13.06 -43.13
C VAL A 174 30.18 -11.61 -43.61
N GLY A 175 29.91 -10.65 -42.72
CA GLY A 175 30.06 -9.21 -43.00
C GLY A 175 28.93 -8.61 -43.85
N ASN A 176 27.84 -9.35 -44.02
CA ASN A 176 26.71 -8.95 -44.84
C ASN A 176 25.84 -7.91 -44.15
N VAL A 177 25.17 -7.06 -44.92
CA VAL A 177 24.22 -6.05 -44.40
C VAL A 177 22.90 -6.11 -45.17
N ILE A 178 21.80 -6.33 -44.45
CA ILE A 178 20.44 -6.24 -44.96
C ILE A 178 19.79 -5.00 -44.34
N THR A 179 19.30 -4.08 -45.17
CA THR A 179 18.47 -2.94 -44.76
C THR A 179 17.09 -3.10 -45.37
N ASN A 180 16.08 -3.35 -44.53
CA ASN A 180 14.72 -3.66 -44.97
C ASN A 180 13.73 -2.57 -44.58
N TYR A 181 13.15 -1.88 -45.55
CA TYR A 181 11.97 -1.02 -45.40
C TYR A 181 10.70 -1.65 -45.99
N GLY A 182 10.82 -2.81 -46.65
CA GLY A 182 9.75 -3.50 -47.36
C GLY A 182 9.31 -4.78 -46.67
N THR A 183 8.99 -5.81 -47.45
CA THR A 183 8.57 -7.13 -46.94
C THR A 183 9.51 -8.24 -47.38
N LEU A 184 10.06 -8.98 -46.42
CA LEU A 184 10.76 -10.25 -46.64
C LEU A 184 9.87 -11.37 -46.12
N SER A 185 9.46 -12.30 -46.98
CA SER A 185 8.49 -13.33 -46.60
C SER A 185 8.84 -14.70 -47.17
N SER A 186 8.76 -15.73 -46.34
CA SER A 186 8.78 -17.13 -46.79
C SER A 186 7.49 -17.84 -46.43
N ARG A 187 7.00 -18.68 -47.34
CA ARG A 187 5.80 -19.50 -47.14
C ARG A 187 6.04 -20.71 -46.25
N ASN A 188 7.15 -21.42 -46.46
CA ASN A 188 7.38 -22.74 -45.86
C ASN A 188 8.77 -22.90 -45.23
N GLY A 189 9.41 -21.79 -44.84
CA GLY A 189 10.71 -21.77 -44.20
C GLY A 189 10.99 -20.46 -43.48
N ALA A 190 12.25 -20.23 -43.14
CA ALA A 190 12.70 -18.95 -42.62
C ALA A 190 12.63 -17.87 -43.71
N ALA A 191 12.33 -16.63 -43.32
CA ALA A 191 12.43 -15.51 -44.25
C ALA A 191 13.90 -15.21 -44.55
N ILE A 192 14.73 -15.19 -43.50
CA ILE A 192 16.18 -14.99 -43.60
C ILE A 192 16.88 -16.18 -42.94
N TRP A 193 17.85 -16.76 -43.63
CA TRP A 193 18.73 -17.77 -43.07
C TRP A 193 20.18 -17.44 -43.39
N PHE A 194 21.05 -17.47 -42.38
CA PHE A 194 22.49 -17.28 -42.56
C PHE A 194 23.21 -18.63 -42.65
N GLU A 195 23.86 -18.86 -43.77
CA GLU A 195 24.71 -20.02 -44.04
C GLU A 195 26.17 -19.63 -43.76
N ASP A 196 26.46 -19.45 -42.47
CA ASP A 196 27.78 -19.04 -42.00
C ASP A 196 28.76 -20.21 -42.10
N ARG A 197 29.52 -20.25 -43.20
CA ARG A 197 30.52 -21.30 -43.48
C ARG A 197 31.91 -21.01 -42.90
N VAL A 198 32.13 -19.81 -42.39
CA VAL A 198 33.41 -19.35 -41.81
C VAL A 198 33.15 -18.52 -40.54
N THR A 199 34.03 -18.65 -39.55
CA THR A 199 33.98 -17.87 -38.31
C THR A 199 34.64 -16.49 -38.53
N GLY A 200 34.05 -15.42 -37.99
CA GLY A 200 34.75 -14.14 -37.81
C GLY A 200 33.93 -12.86 -37.96
N GLY A 201 33.24 -12.66 -39.09
CA GLY A 201 32.51 -11.42 -39.37
C GLY A 201 31.05 -11.45 -38.88
N VAL A 202 30.48 -10.28 -38.58
CA VAL A 202 29.09 -10.13 -38.11
C VAL A 202 28.18 -9.82 -39.31
N ASN A 203 27.12 -10.60 -39.47
CA ASN A 203 26.04 -10.28 -40.40
C ASN A 203 25.04 -9.33 -39.72
N THR A 204 24.64 -8.26 -40.40
CA THR A 204 23.77 -7.21 -39.84
C THR A 204 22.42 -7.15 -40.55
N ILE A 205 21.33 -7.12 -39.79
CA ILE A 205 19.99 -6.81 -40.26
C ILE A 205 19.54 -5.50 -39.61
N ASP A 206 19.16 -4.51 -40.41
CA ASP A 206 18.53 -3.26 -39.98
C ASP A 206 17.10 -3.20 -40.56
N ASN A 207 16.11 -3.52 -39.74
CA ASN A 207 14.72 -3.72 -40.16
C ASN A 207 13.80 -2.57 -39.73
N TYR A 208 13.22 -1.90 -40.72
CA TYR A 208 12.12 -0.94 -40.60
C TYR A 208 10.78 -1.53 -41.12
N GLY A 209 10.84 -2.63 -41.87
CA GLY A 209 9.71 -3.25 -42.55
C GLY A 209 9.20 -4.53 -41.88
N ILE A 210 8.65 -5.43 -42.69
CA ILE A 210 8.10 -6.72 -42.24
C ILE A 210 9.06 -7.84 -42.64
N ILE A 211 9.37 -8.73 -41.69
CA ILE A 211 10.03 -10.02 -41.94
C ILE A 211 9.12 -11.12 -41.40
N ARG A 212 8.69 -12.06 -42.25
CA ARG A 212 7.61 -13.01 -41.93
C ARG A 212 7.88 -14.43 -42.42
N THR A 213 7.57 -15.41 -41.58
CA THR A 213 7.25 -16.77 -42.03
C THR A 213 5.75 -16.99 -41.99
N GLN A 214 5.19 -17.66 -42.99
CA GLN A 214 3.75 -18.01 -43.03
C GLN A 214 3.42 -19.25 -42.20
N LEU A 215 4.43 -19.89 -41.60
CA LEU A 215 4.27 -21.06 -40.71
C LEU A 215 3.76 -20.70 -39.30
N GLY A 216 3.63 -19.40 -39.00
CA GLY A 216 3.13 -18.90 -37.72
C GLY A 216 4.22 -18.58 -36.70
N ALA A 217 3.80 -18.09 -35.53
CA ALA A 217 4.69 -17.50 -34.53
C ALA A 217 5.78 -18.44 -33.99
N SER A 218 5.49 -19.75 -33.89
CA SER A 218 6.43 -20.75 -33.36
C SER A 218 7.52 -21.15 -34.36
N ALA A 219 7.36 -20.82 -35.65
CA ALA A 219 8.32 -21.17 -36.68
C ALA A 219 9.47 -20.18 -36.73
N ASN A 220 10.65 -20.66 -37.09
CA ASN A 220 11.82 -19.81 -37.24
C ASN A 220 11.64 -18.87 -38.46
N VAL A 221 11.70 -17.57 -38.23
CA VAL A 221 11.67 -16.55 -39.30
C VAL A 221 13.05 -16.00 -39.63
N ILE A 222 13.95 -15.98 -38.64
CA ILE A 222 15.35 -15.57 -38.78
C ILE A 222 16.21 -16.52 -37.96
N GLY A 223 17.15 -17.18 -38.62
CA GLY A 223 18.15 -18.01 -37.95
C GLY A 223 19.43 -18.15 -38.74
N ASN A 224 20.36 -18.92 -38.20
CA ASN A 224 21.64 -19.20 -38.82
C ASN A 224 22.08 -20.64 -38.58
N GLN A 225 23.03 -21.08 -39.41
CA GLN A 225 23.75 -22.32 -39.23
C GLN A 225 25.10 -22.03 -38.55
N ARG A 226 25.53 -22.86 -37.60
CA ARG A 226 26.90 -22.86 -37.01
C ARG A 226 27.21 -21.63 -36.14
N ASP A 227 28.39 -21.02 -36.30
CA ASP A 227 29.00 -20.14 -35.29
C ASP A 227 29.03 -18.66 -35.69
N GLY A 228 28.35 -18.29 -36.79
CA GLY A 228 28.36 -16.90 -37.26
C GLY A 228 27.48 -15.99 -36.39
N ALA A 229 27.92 -14.76 -36.19
CA ALA A 229 27.25 -13.78 -35.34
C ALA A 229 26.28 -12.91 -36.16
N VAL A 230 25.09 -12.70 -35.62
CA VAL A 230 24.05 -11.84 -36.18
C VAL A 230 23.84 -10.62 -35.29
N ARG A 231 23.93 -9.44 -35.89
CA ARG A 231 23.45 -8.19 -35.30
C ARG A 231 22.11 -7.82 -35.92
N PHE A 232 21.04 -7.95 -35.16
CA PHE A 232 19.68 -7.66 -35.60
C PHE A 232 19.15 -6.42 -34.89
N ILE A 233 18.72 -5.43 -35.66
CA ILE A 233 18.08 -4.21 -35.17
C ILE A 233 16.67 -4.15 -35.75
N ASN A 234 15.67 -4.25 -34.89
CA ASN A 234 14.29 -3.94 -35.25
C ASN A 234 14.01 -2.49 -34.87
N ARG A 235 13.89 -1.65 -35.88
CA ARG A 235 13.67 -0.22 -35.75
C ARG A 235 12.24 0.07 -35.36
N THR A 236 12.01 1.31 -34.98
CA THR A 236 10.69 1.80 -34.59
C THR A 236 9.63 1.43 -35.63
N GLY A 237 8.60 0.66 -35.23
CA GLY A 237 7.52 0.18 -36.10
C GLY A 237 7.84 -1.05 -36.98
N GLY A 238 9.08 -1.55 -36.94
CA GLY A 238 9.49 -2.79 -37.61
C GLY A 238 8.77 -4.01 -37.03
N ARG A 239 8.51 -5.02 -37.85
CA ARG A 239 7.70 -6.17 -37.47
C ARG A 239 8.31 -7.50 -37.91
N ILE A 240 8.42 -8.41 -36.94
CA ILE A 240 8.87 -9.79 -37.10
C ILE A 240 7.72 -10.75 -36.77
N GLU A 241 7.36 -11.57 -37.75
CA GLU A 241 6.31 -12.56 -37.62
C GLU A 241 6.89 -13.97 -37.69
N GLY A 242 7.22 -14.48 -36.50
CA GLY A 242 7.88 -15.76 -36.27
C GLY A 242 8.86 -15.65 -35.10
N SER A 243 9.57 -16.75 -34.83
CA SER A 243 10.59 -16.86 -33.79
C SER A 243 11.99 -16.56 -34.35
N LEU A 244 12.85 -15.96 -33.54
CA LEU A 244 14.26 -15.76 -33.84
C LEU A 244 15.02 -16.91 -33.18
N SER A 245 15.75 -17.70 -33.95
CA SER A 245 16.48 -18.87 -33.44
C SER A 245 17.86 -18.93 -34.05
N PHE A 246 18.86 -18.64 -33.23
CA PHE A 246 20.27 -18.62 -33.61
C PHE A 246 21.01 -19.89 -33.17
N ALA A 247 22.17 -20.11 -33.78
CA ALA A 247 23.06 -21.23 -33.51
C ALA A 247 24.13 -20.83 -32.46
N SER A 248 25.43 -20.97 -32.70
CA SER A 248 26.46 -20.78 -31.66
C SER A 248 27.18 -19.42 -31.69
N GLY A 249 26.71 -18.48 -32.50
CA GLY A 249 27.30 -17.16 -32.67
C GLY A 249 27.17 -16.27 -31.43
N ASN A 250 27.84 -15.11 -31.46
CA ASN A 250 27.63 -14.07 -30.45
C ASN A 250 26.64 -13.05 -30.99
N ASP A 251 25.35 -13.29 -30.77
CA ASP A 251 24.26 -12.53 -31.38
C ASP A 251 23.89 -11.27 -30.59
N GLN A 252 23.55 -10.20 -31.30
CA GLN A 252 23.19 -8.90 -30.74
C GLN A 252 21.86 -8.43 -31.29
N LEU A 253 20.83 -8.43 -30.44
CA LEU A 253 19.49 -7.99 -30.80
C LEU A 253 19.19 -6.64 -30.17
N THR A 254 18.66 -5.71 -30.95
CA THR A 254 18.14 -4.42 -30.47
C THR A 254 16.72 -4.22 -30.98
N LEU A 255 15.80 -3.99 -30.06
CA LEU A 255 14.41 -3.67 -30.36
C LEU A 255 14.12 -2.24 -29.94
N GLU A 256 13.80 -1.37 -30.88
CA GLU A 256 13.34 -0.01 -30.59
C GLU A 256 11.84 0.02 -30.26
N ALA A 257 11.35 1.15 -29.75
CA ALA A 257 9.95 1.33 -29.39
C ALA A 257 9.01 1.03 -30.57
N GLY A 258 7.86 0.41 -30.30
CA GLY A 258 6.91 -0.03 -31.31
C GLY A 258 7.35 -1.27 -32.11
N SER A 259 8.46 -1.91 -31.75
CA SER A 259 8.86 -3.20 -32.31
C SER A 259 7.80 -4.27 -32.04
N VAL A 260 7.43 -5.02 -33.07
CA VAL A 260 6.51 -6.16 -32.94
C VAL A 260 7.24 -7.46 -33.24
N ILE A 261 7.25 -8.39 -32.29
CA ILE A 261 7.76 -9.75 -32.48
C ILE A 261 6.73 -10.74 -31.94
N THR A 262 6.27 -11.64 -32.80
CA THR A 262 5.18 -12.57 -32.43
C THR A 262 5.68 -13.89 -31.84
N GLY A 263 6.94 -14.28 -32.09
CA GLY A 263 7.53 -15.56 -31.67
C GLY A 263 8.51 -15.44 -30.51
N SER A 264 9.18 -16.57 -30.22
CA SER A 264 10.19 -16.68 -29.16
C SER A 264 11.59 -16.27 -29.63
N PHE A 265 12.48 -16.05 -28.67
CA PHE A 265 13.87 -15.68 -28.86
C PHE A 265 14.77 -16.77 -28.33
N ASP A 266 15.65 -17.28 -29.17
CA ASP A 266 16.66 -18.27 -28.82
C ASP A 266 18.01 -17.85 -29.36
N GLY A 267 18.91 -17.45 -28.47
CA GLY A 267 20.29 -17.14 -28.83
C GLY A 267 21.15 -18.37 -29.15
N GLY A 268 20.69 -19.58 -28.85
CA GLY A 268 21.46 -20.80 -29.05
C GLY A 268 22.70 -20.91 -28.16
N GLY A 269 23.87 -21.15 -28.75
CA GLY A 269 25.17 -21.12 -28.06
C GLY A 269 25.76 -19.71 -28.00
N GLY A 270 27.05 -19.60 -27.67
CA GLY A 270 27.76 -18.31 -27.68
C GLY A 270 27.37 -17.34 -26.55
N THR A 271 27.70 -16.06 -26.76
CA THR A 271 27.42 -14.94 -25.84
C THR A 271 26.48 -13.94 -26.52
N ASN A 272 25.20 -14.04 -26.20
CA ASN A 272 24.12 -13.31 -26.83
C ASN A 272 23.59 -12.18 -25.94
N SER A 273 23.17 -11.10 -26.59
CA SER A 273 22.62 -9.90 -25.94
C SER A 273 21.32 -9.45 -26.58
N LEU A 274 20.37 -9.03 -25.75
CA LEU A 274 19.11 -8.41 -26.15
C LEU A 274 18.99 -7.03 -25.50
N THR A 275 18.82 -6.00 -26.31
CA THR A 275 18.57 -4.62 -25.87
C THR A 275 17.14 -4.21 -26.23
N LEU A 276 16.40 -3.72 -25.24
CA LEU A 276 15.05 -3.22 -25.36
C LEU A 276 15.07 -1.70 -25.18
N GLY A 277 14.96 -0.94 -26.28
CA GLY A 277 14.87 0.51 -26.28
C GLY A 277 13.42 0.98 -26.16
N GLY A 278 13.14 1.85 -25.19
CA GLY A 278 11.80 2.45 -25.00
C GLY A 278 11.83 3.96 -25.20
N ALA A 279 10.94 4.48 -26.04
CA ALA A 279 10.77 5.92 -26.21
C ALA A 279 9.94 6.49 -25.06
N VAL A 280 10.07 7.79 -24.78
CA VAL A 280 9.26 8.46 -23.74
C VAL A 280 7.78 8.22 -24.01
N GLY A 281 7.07 7.64 -23.03
CA GLY A 281 5.65 7.33 -23.14
C GLY A 281 5.30 6.09 -23.98
N SER A 282 6.28 5.34 -24.50
CA SER A 282 6.00 4.07 -25.18
C SER A 282 5.62 2.97 -24.18
N SER A 283 4.76 2.05 -24.62
CA SER A 283 4.40 0.83 -23.91
C SER A 283 4.44 -0.33 -24.88
N ASP A 284 5.46 -1.15 -24.74
CA ASP A 284 5.85 -2.19 -25.68
C ASP A 284 5.72 -3.57 -25.03
N ASN A 285 5.37 -4.60 -25.79
CA ASN A 285 5.11 -5.94 -25.26
C ASN A 285 5.83 -7.04 -26.05
N LEU A 286 6.45 -7.99 -25.35
CA LEU A 286 7.02 -9.21 -25.93
C LEU A 286 6.34 -10.46 -25.37
N GLY A 287 5.67 -11.17 -26.28
CA GLY A 287 4.93 -12.40 -25.99
C GLY A 287 5.79 -13.65 -25.81
N GLY A 288 6.88 -13.75 -26.59
CA GLY A 288 7.68 -14.96 -26.70
C GLY A 288 8.64 -15.19 -25.53
N ASN A 289 9.03 -16.45 -25.35
CA ASN A 289 10.03 -16.83 -24.35
C ASN A 289 11.42 -16.34 -24.77
N ILE A 290 12.22 -15.92 -23.80
CA ILE A 290 13.61 -15.46 -24.02
C ILE A 290 14.55 -16.45 -23.34
N ARG A 291 15.34 -17.17 -24.15
CA ARG A 291 16.29 -18.20 -23.71
C ARG A 291 17.62 -18.07 -24.41
N ASN A 292 18.67 -18.52 -23.74
CA ASN A 292 20.05 -18.50 -24.22
C ASN A 292 20.60 -17.10 -24.52
N PHE A 293 20.25 -16.12 -23.67
CA PHE A 293 20.84 -14.78 -23.69
C PHE A 293 21.63 -14.54 -22.41
N GLN A 294 22.90 -14.12 -22.52
CA GLN A 294 23.74 -13.81 -21.37
C GLN A 294 23.49 -12.38 -20.87
N SER A 295 22.99 -11.49 -21.73
CA SER A 295 22.64 -10.12 -21.35
C SER A 295 21.26 -9.70 -21.87
N LEU A 296 20.47 -9.09 -21.00
CA LEU A 296 19.24 -8.37 -21.33
C LEU A 296 19.32 -6.95 -20.78
N ILE A 297 19.30 -5.95 -21.64
CA ILE A 297 19.39 -4.53 -21.27
C ILE A 297 18.06 -3.86 -21.59
N LYS A 298 17.42 -3.27 -20.58
CA LYS A 298 16.31 -2.32 -20.77
C LYS A 298 16.86 -0.90 -20.75
N ASP A 299 16.71 -0.20 -21.86
CA ASP A 299 17.16 1.18 -22.06
C ASP A 299 16.01 2.11 -22.50
N GLY A 300 16.21 3.42 -22.35
CA GLY A 300 15.21 4.46 -22.64
C GLY A 300 14.05 4.55 -21.65
N GLU A 301 13.27 5.63 -21.70
CA GLU A 301 12.29 5.99 -20.66
C GLU A 301 10.95 5.21 -20.73
N GLY A 302 10.67 4.54 -21.86
CA GLY A 302 9.43 3.78 -22.06
C GLY A 302 9.30 2.49 -21.25
N ILE A 303 8.16 1.81 -21.39
CA ILE A 303 7.83 0.55 -20.72
C ILE A 303 8.01 -0.62 -21.70
N TRP A 304 8.69 -1.67 -21.25
CA TRP A 304 8.68 -2.98 -21.91
C TRP A 304 8.08 -4.03 -20.99
N THR A 305 6.99 -4.66 -21.42
CA THR A 305 6.34 -5.79 -20.74
C THR A 305 6.75 -7.10 -21.38
N LEU A 306 7.28 -8.02 -20.58
CA LEU A 306 7.65 -9.37 -20.97
C LEU A 306 6.64 -10.35 -20.38
N THR A 307 5.77 -10.88 -21.23
CA THR A 307 4.76 -11.87 -20.82
C THR A 307 5.25 -13.31 -20.99
N GLY A 308 6.26 -13.53 -21.84
CA GLY A 308 6.97 -14.81 -21.94
C GLY A 308 7.94 -15.03 -20.78
N SER A 309 8.42 -16.27 -20.61
CA SER A 309 9.43 -16.57 -19.59
C SER A 309 10.80 -16.03 -19.97
N VAL A 310 11.59 -15.65 -18.95
CA VAL A 310 12.94 -15.12 -19.11
C VAL A 310 13.94 -15.96 -18.31
N GLY A 311 15.13 -16.20 -18.88
CA GLY A 311 16.29 -16.71 -18.14
C GLY A 311 16.46 -18.22 -18.13
N ALA A 312 15.77 -18.97 -18.98
CA ALA A 312 16.01 -20.41 -19.20
C ALA A 312 17.25 -20.66 -20.07
N ASN A 313 18.44 -20.25 -19.60
CA ASN A 313 19.69 -20.44 -20.32
C ASN A 313 20.22 -21.86 -20.11
N GLY A 314 20.36 -22.63 -21.21
CA GLY A 314 20.91 -23.99 -21.20
C GLY A 314 22.45 -24.06 -21.11
N GLY A 315 23.14 -22.92 -21.06
CA GLY A 315 24.60 -22.80 -20.94
C GLY A 315 25.02 -22.36 -19.53
N GLY A 316 26.25 -22.72 -19.11
CA GLY A 316 26.76 -22.48 -17.75
C GLY A 316 26.90 -21.01 -17.30
N VAL A 317 26.50 -20.04 -18.14
CA VAL A 317 26.51 -18.59 -17.83
C VAL A 317 25.08 -18.10 -17.60
N PRO A 318 24.72 -17.71 -16.36
CA PRO A 318 23.40 -17.16 -16.05
C PRO A 318 23.11 -15.83 -16.75
N LEU A 319 21.83 -15.53 -16.98
CA LEU A 319 21.38 -14.26 -17.58
C LEU A 319 21.69 -13.07 -16.66
N GLN A 320 22.29 -12.01 -17.19
CA GLN A 320 22.41 -10.72 -16.53
C GLN A 320 21.39 -9.73 -17.10
N VAL A 321 20.48 -9.25 -16.26
CA VAL A 321 19.50 -8.22 -16.63
C VAL A 321 19.95 -6.87 -16.08
N GLU A 322 20.02 -5.86 -16.93
CA GLU A 322 20.30 -4.47 -16.54
C GLU A 322 19.12 -3.57 -16.95
N VAL A 323 18.46 -2.94 -15.97
CA VAL A 323 17.43 -1.92 -16.21
C VAL A 323 18.06 -0.55 -16.04
N ARG A 324 18.46 0.07 -17.15
CA ARG A 324 19.15 1.37 -17.15
C ARG A 324 18.18 2.51 -16.87
N GLN A 325 17.08 2.55 -17.62
CA GLN A 325 16.05 3.59 -17.55
C GLN A 325 14.67 3.03 -17.93
N GLY A 326 13.62 3.75 -17.55
CA GLY A 326 12.23 3.36 -17.82
C GLY A 326 11.84 2.09 -17.07
N THR A 327 10.79 1.40 -17.55
CA THR A 327 10.22 0.23 -16.85
C THR A 327 10.45 -1.06 -17.61
N LEU A 328 11.01 -2.07 -16.95
CA LEU A 328 10.94 -3.47 -17.37
C LEU A 328 9.89 -4.19 -16.52
N ALA A 329 8.77 -4.57 -17.12
CA ALA A 329 7.70 -5.31 -16.47
C ALA A 329 7.78 -6.81 -16.78
N LEU A 330 8.00 -7.64 -15.77
CA LEU A 330 8.08 -9.09 -15.86
C LEU A 330 6.75 -9.70 -15.38
N THR A 331 5.89 -10.08 -16.32
CA THR A 331 4.55 -10.64 -16.01
C THR A 331 4.43 -12.13 -16.29
N GLY A 332 5.36 -12.68 -17.08
CA GLY A 332 5.49 -14.13 -17.34
C GLY A 332 5.90 -14.96 -16.11
N ASN A 333 5.92 -16.28 -16.28
CA ASN A 333 6.44 -17.21 -15.28
C ASN A 333 7.97 -17.30 -15.38
N ASN A 334 8.67 -16.77 -14.39
CA ASN A 334 10.14 -16.74 -14.35
C ASN A 334 10.73 -17.68 -13.29
N ALA A 335 10.02 -18.76 -12.93
CA ALA A 335 10.49 -19.74 -11.94
C ALA A 335 11.85 -20.39 -12.31
N SER A 336 12.21 -20.40 -13.60
CA SER A 336 13.48 -20.92 -14.10
C SER A 336 14.59 -19.86 -14.23
N PHE A 337 14.33 -18.61 -13.82
CA PHE A 337 15.34 -17.57 -13.87
C PHE A 337 16.49 -17.89 -12.90
N ASN A 338 17.68 -18.12 -13.44
CA ASN A 338 18.89 -18.46 -12.67
C ASN A 338 19.92 -17.32 -12.62
N GLY A 339 19.56 -16.15 -13.14
CA GLY A 339 20.44 -15.01 -13.37
C GLY A 339 20.53 -13.99 -12.24
N SER A 340 20.95 -12.77 -12.59
CA SER A 340 20.96 -11.59 -11.71
C SER A 340 20.27 -10.41 -12.37
N VAL A 341 19.75 -9.49 -11.56
CA VAL A 341 19.17 -8.22 -12.02
C VAL A 341 19.86 -7.04 -11.36
N LEU A 342 20.24 -6.04 -12.16
CA LEU A 342 20.69 -4.72 -11.73
C LEU A 342 19.66 -3.68 -12.20
N VAL A 343 19.11 -2.91 -11.27
CA VAL A 343 18.25 -1.75 -11.55
C VAL A 343 19.05 -0.49 -11.25
N ASN A 344 19.30 0.33 -12.28
CA ASN A 344 20.02 1.59 -12.12
C ASN A 344 19.09 2.69 -11.57
N PRO A 345 19.62 3.85 -11.12
CA PRO A 345 18.82 4.89 -10.46
C PRO A 345 17.59 5.39 -11.23
N ALA A 346 17.64 5.39 -12.56
CA ALA A 346 16.52 5.80 -13.43
C ALA A 346 15.65 4.61 -13.91
N GLY A 347 16.00 3.39 -13.52
CA GLY A 347 15.31 2.17 -13.89
C GLY A 347 14.20 1.79 -12.91
N ILE A 348 13.20 1.11 -13.45
CA ILE A 348 12.10 0.51 -12.70
C ILE A 348 11.97 -0.96 -13.12
N LEU A 349 12.07 -1.87 -12.16
CA LEU A 349 11.72 -3.28 -12.35
C LEU A 349 10.32 -3.52 -11.76
N GLU A 350 9.40 -4.01 -12.57
CA GLU A 350 8.03 -4.27 -12.16
C GLU A 350 7.71 -5.76 -12.29
N ALA A 351 7.15 -6.37 -11.25
CA ALA A 351 6.73 -7.78 -11.30
C ALA A 351 5.72 -8.13 -10.20
N ARG A 352 5.09 -9.30 -10.34
CA ARG A 352 4.51 -10.01 -9.18
C ARG A 352 5.61 -10.74 -8.42
N ALA A 353 5.38 -11.04 -7.14
CA ALA A 353 6.28 -11.84 -6.31
C ALA A 353 6.69 -13.16 -6.96
N GLN A 354 5.76 -13.81 -7.65
CA GLN A 354 5.95 -15.08 -8.37
C GLN A 354 6.83 -14.97 -9.62
N SER A 355 7.00 -13.75 -10.15
CA SER A 355 7.71 -13.47 -11.41
C SER A 355 9.05 -12.76 -11.18
N LEU A 356 9.32 -12.31 -9.96
CA LEU A 356 10.54 -11.58 -9.65
C LEU A 356 11.71 -12.56 -9.41
N PRO A 357 12.89 -12.30 -10.00
CA PRO A 357 14.10 -13.09 -9.74
C PRO A 357 14.51 -13.17 -8.27
N PRO A 358 15.19 -14.26 -7.84
CA PRO A 358 15.60 -14.44 -6.45
C PRO A 358 16.59 -13.41 -5.91
N THR A 359 17.39 -12.76 -6.76
CA THR A 359 18.36 -11.73 -6.35
C THR A 359 18.25 -10.51 -7.26
N VAL A 360 17.99 -9.35 -6.67
CA VAL A 360 17.90 -8.05 -7.35
C VAL A 360 18.80 -7.03 -6.65
N THR A 361 19.75 -6.46 -7.40
CA THR A 361 20.49 -5.27 -6.99
C THR A 361 19.72 -4.05 -7.46
N ASP A 362 19.00 -3.42 -6.55
CA ASP A 362 18.17 -2.25 -6.79
C ASP A 362 18.87 -0.97 -6.37
N ASN A 363 19.15 -0.08 -7.33
CA ASN A 363 19.57 1.30 -7.11
C ASN A 363 18.52 2.31 -7.60
N GLY A 364 17.38 1.84 -8.12
CA GLY A 364 16.29 2.64 -8.66
C GLY A 364 14.98 2.34 -7.92
N LEU A 365 14.09 1.62 -8.60
CA LEU A 365 12.81 1.16 -8.03
C LEU A 365 12.53 -0.29 -8.41
N VAL A 366 12.24 -1.13 -7.41
CA VAL A 366 11.53 -2.41 -7.58
C VAL A 366 10.07 -2.24 -7.16
N ARG A 367 9.14 -2.43 -8.10
CA ARG A 367 7.71 -2.37 -7.86
C ARG A 367 7.08 -3.76 -7.90
N PHE A 368 6.50 -4.16 -6.78
CA PHE A 368 5.58 -5.29 -6.69
C PHE A 368 4.18 -4.84 -7.13
N VAL A 369 3.77 -5.24 -8.33
CA VAL A 369 2.39 -5.10 -8.82
C VAL A 369 1.64 -6.37 -8.50
N GLN A 370 0.97 -6.39 -7.35
CA GLN A 370 0.51 -7.63 -6.72
C GLN A 370 -1.01 -7.56 -6.49
N ASP A 371 -1.74 -8.12 -7.45
CA ASP A 371 -3.21 -8.20 -7.49
C ASP A 371 -3.77 -9.33 -6.62
N THR A 372 -3.10 -10.47 -6.59
CA THR A 372 -3.43 -11.63 -5.74
C THR A 372 -2.34 -11.89 -4.69
N ALA A 373 -2.60 -12.72 -3.68
CA ALA A 373 -1.57 -13.06 -2.69
C ALA A 373 -0.32 -13.71 -3.33
N GLY A 374 0.86 -13.43 -2.80
CA GLY A 374 2.13 -14.00 -3.27
C GLY A 374 3.26 -13.86 -2.26
N THR A 375 4.24 -14.75 -2.33
CA THR A 375 5.41 -14.76 -1.45
C THR A 375 6.67 -14.46 -2.26
N PHE A 376 7.46 -13.49 -1.79
CA PHE A 376 8.81 -13.26 -2.29
C PHE A 376 9.82 -13.53 -1.16
N SER A 377 10.63 -14.56 -1.35
CA SER A 377 11.68 -14.98 -0.40
C SER A 377 13.09 -14.59 -0.85
N GLY A 378 13.22 -13.94 -2.01
CA GLY A 378 14.50 -13.51 -2.57
C GLY A 378 15.11 -12.31 -1.85
N LEU A 379 16.32 -11.93 -2.26
CA LEU A 379 17.09 -10.79 -1.76
C LEU A 379 16.94 -9.58 -2.70
N VAL A 380 16.42 -8.48 -2.17
CA VAL A 380 16.58 -7.14 -2.76
C VAL A 380 17.65 -6.39 -1.97
N GLN A 381 18.65 -5.87 -2.66
CA GLN A 381 19.80 -5.15 -2.07
C GLN A 381 20.08 -3.86 -2.83
N GLY A 382 20.90 -2.96 -2.28
CA GLY A 382 21.34 -1.74 -2.97
C GLY A 382 20.81 -0.43 -2.37
N THR A 383 20.76 0.62 -3.17
CA THR A 383 20.37 1.98 -2.70
C THR A 383 18.95 2.40 -3.08
N GLY A 384 18.27 1.59 -3.88
CA GLY A 384 16.94 1.84 -4.41
C GLY A 384 15.83 1.62 -3.39
N ARG A 385 14.60 1.82 -3.86
CA ARG A 385 13.37 1.72 -3.06
C ARG A 385 12.49 0.58 -3.54
N VAL A 386 11.69 0.03 -2.63
CA VAL A 386 10.65 -0.94 -2.94
C VAL A 386 9.28 -0.30 -2.87
N GLU A 387 8.41 -0.59 -3.83
CA GLU A 387 7.01 -0.16 -3.85
C GLU A 387 6.06 -1.35 -4.00
N LYS A 388 4.94 -1.34 -3.27
CA LYS A 388 3.86 -2.33 -3.39
C LYS A 388 2.57 -1.65 -3.81
N THR A 389 1.97 -2.17 -4.88
CA THR A 389 0.70 -1.71 -5.44
C THR A 389 -0.32 -2.85 -5.56
N LEU A 390 -1.57 -2.49 -5.87
CA LEU A 390 -2.74 -3.37 -6.01
C LEU A 390 -3.13 -4.13 -4.72
N GLY A 391 -4.27 -4.82 -4.75
CA GLY A 391 -4.98 -5.31 -3.56
C GLY A 391 -4.42 -6.58 -2.90
N GLY A 392 -3.55 -7.33 -3.56
CA GLY A 392 -3.02 -8.61 -3.05
C GLY A 392 -2.09 -8.44 -1.86
N GLU A 393 -1.99 -9.48 -1.02
CA GLU A 393 -0.96 -9.57 0.02
C GLU A 393 0.39 -9.99 -0.57
N LEU A 394 1.44 -9.23 -0.27
CA LEU A 394 2.83 -9.64 -0.48
C LEU A 394 3.40 -10.16 0.84
N VAL A 395 3.65 -11.47 0.94
CA VAL A 395 4.49 -12.03 2.01
C VAL A 395 5.93 -11.75 1.62
N PHE A 396 6.54 -10.76 2.26
CA PHE A 396 7.91 -10.35 1.98
C PHE A 396 8.82 -11.02 3.00
N ALA A 397 9.42 -12.14 2.61
CA ALA A 397 10.12 -13.05 3.53
C ALA A 397 11.65 -12.94 3.43
N GLY A 398 12.18 -12.31 2.39
CA GLY A 398 13.62 -12.13 2.17
C GLY A 398 14.31 -11.28 3.25
N ALA A 399 15.56 -11.60 3.57
CA ALA A 399 16.41 -10.75 4.41
C ALA A 399 17.00 -9.62 3.56
N ASN A 400 16.20 -8.57 3.33
CA ASN A 400 16.53 -7.52 2.38
C ASN A 400 17.51 -6.48 2.94
N THR A 401 18.29 -5.85 2.06
CA THR A 401 19.33 -4.87 2.44
C THR A 401 19.28 -3.56 1.66
N TYR A 402 18.28 -3.37 0.77
CA TYR A 402 18.10 -2.09 0.08
C TYR A 402 17.84 -0.95 1.06
N SER A 403 18.37 0.25 0.79
CA SER A 403 18.36 1.37 1.74
C SER A 403 17.43 2.52 1.40
N GLY A 404 16.82 2.56 0.21
CA GLY A 404 15.91 3.63 -0.21
C GLY A 404 14.51 3.58 0.42
N GLY A 405 14.20 2.54 1.20
CA GLY A 405 12.95 2.40 1.93
C GLY A 405 11.84 1.66 1.17
N THR A 406 10.70 1.49 1.85
CA THR A 406 9.53 0.75 1.33
C THR A 406 8.31 1.65 1.28
N THR A 407 7.57 1.64 0.18
CA THR A 407 6.27 2.31 0.02
C THR A 407 5.16 1.29 -0.21
N ILE A 408 4.08 1.36 0.56
CA ILE A 408 2.89 0.52 0.42
C ILE A 408 1.72 1.41 0.01
N LEU A 409 1.34 1.34 -1.27
CA LEU A 409 0.26 2.15 -1.86
C LEU A 409 -1.10 1.45 -1.78
N ALA A 410 -1.11 0.11 -1.76
CA ALA A 410 -2.34 -0.68 -1.66
C ALA A 410 -2.08 -2.12 -1.20
N GLY A 411 -3.15 -2.80 -0.78
CA GLY A 411 -3.08 -4.17 -0.28
C GLY A 411 -2.26 -4.24 1.01
N ALA A 412 -1.56 -5.36 1.20
CA ALA A 412 -0.73 -5.57 2.39
C ALA A 412 0.68 -6.07 2.04
N ILE A 413 1.65 -5.67 2.86
CA ILE A 413 2.90 -6.40 3.01
C ILE A 413 2.88 -7.10 4.37
N ARG A 414 3.06 -8.43 4.37
CA ARG A 414 3.24 -9.23 5.58
C ARG A 414 4.72 -9.52 5.78
N ILE A 415 5.23 -9.22 6.98
CA ILE A 415 6.63 -9.45 7.37
C ILE A 415 6.73 -10.29 8.64
N SER A 416 7.87 -10.96 8.81
CA SER A 416 8.23 -11.68 10.04
C SER A 416 9.49 -11.10 10.71
N SER A 417 10.18 -10.17 10.06
CA SER A 417 11.34 -9.44 10.59
C SER A 417 11.38 -8.03 9.99
N ASP A 418 11.86 -7.04 10.74
CA ASP A 418 12.03 -5.67 10.23
C ASP A 418 12.97 -5.62 9.02
N ALA A 419 13.98 -6.51 8.96
CA ALA A 419 14.89 -6.63 7.81
C ALA A 419 14.18 -7.07 6.51
N ASN A 420 12.94 -7.57 6.58
CA ASN A 420 12.16 -7.81 5.37
C ASN A 420 11.88 -6.50 4.61
N LEU A 421 11.87 -5.35 5.29
CA LEU A 421 11.65 -4.02 4.68
C LEU A 421 12.96 -3.31 4.25
N GLY A 422 14.08 -4.04 4.15
CA GLY A 422 15.37 -3.50 3.73
C GLY A 422 16.28 -3.09 4.90
N ALA A 423 17.26 -2.23 4.66
CA ALA A 423 18.14 -1.68 5.70
C ALA A 423 17.36 -0.76 6.64
N ALA A 424 17.62 -0.79 7.95
CA ALA A 424 16.87 -0.03 8.97
C ALA A 424 16.88 1.50 8.77
N SER A 425 17.83 2.05 8.01
CA SER A 425 17.88 3.46 7.61
C SER A 425 16.85 3.83 6.54
N GLY A 426 16.32 2.86 5.80
CA GLY A 426 15.26 3.05 4.83
C GLY A 426 13.91 3.26 5.52
N GLY A 427 13.25 4.37 5.21
CA GLY A 427 11.93 4.70 5.76
C GLY A 427 10.82 3.78 5.26
N LEU A 428 9.68 3.83 5.95
CA LEU A 428 8.43 3.19 5.53
C LEU A 428 7.42 4.28 5.14
N ILE A 429 6.76 4.14 4.00
CA ILE A 429 5.63 4.99 3.59
C ILE A 429 4.40 4.11 3.46
N LEU A 430 3.33 4.48 4.16
CA LEU A 430 2.00 3.89 3.99
C LEU A 430 1.09 4.95 3.38
N ASP A 431 0.57 4.71 2.18
CA ASP A 431 -0.33 5.64 1.49
C ASP A 431 -1.50 4.87 0.87
N GLY A 432 -2.39 4.39 1.74
CA GLY A 432 -3.50 3.47 1.42
C GLY A 432 -3.17 1.99 1.66
N GLY A 433 -1.91 1.67 1.99
CA GLY A 433 -1.42 0.31 2.23
C GLY A 433 -1.47 -0.17 3.69
N THR A 434 -1.28 -1.48 3.86
CA THR A 434 -1.20 -2.16 5.16
C THR A 434 0.17 -2.78 5.43
N LEU A 435 0.75 -2.52 6.59
CA LEU A 435 1.83 -3.34 7.16
C LEU A 435 1.22 -4.38 8.10
N ARG A 436 1.47 -5.66 7.83
CA ARG A 436 0.93 -6.79 8.61
C ARG A 436 2.03 -7.58 9.32
N THR A 437 1.81 -7.90 10.59
CA THR A 437 2.67 -8.77 11.39
C THR A 437 1.85 -9.84 12.11
N ALA A 438 2.43 -11.03 12.29
CA ALA A 438 1.76 -12.16 12.97
C ALA A 438 2.36 -12.50 14.33
N THR A 439 3.62 -12.13 14.56
CA THR A 439 4.37 -12.38 15.80
C THR A 439 4.88 -11.07 16.36
N ASP A 440 5.52 -11.13 17.52
CA ASP A 440 6.22 -9.98 18.09
C ASP A 440 7.30 -9.48 17.13
N LEU A 441 7.32 -8.17 16.91
CA LEU A 441 8.26 -7.50 16.02
C LEU A 441 8.51 -6.08 16.53
N ALA A 442 9.76 -5.64 16.47
CA ALA A 442 10.12 -4.25 16.76
C ALA A 442 10.67 -3.58 15.51
N THR A 443 10.32 -2.30 15.33
CA THR A 443 10.87 -1.44 14.28
C THR A 443 11.15 -0.05 14.82
N ALA A 444 12.27 0.52 14.39
CA ALA A 444 12.66 1.90 14.68
C ALA A 444 12.60 2.81 13.44
N ARG A 445 12.07 2.30 12.33
CA ARG A 445 12.06 3.02 11.04
C ARG A 445 11.21 4.28 11.12
N ALA A 446 11.74 5.37 10.57
CA ALA A 446 10.92 6.54 10.30
C ALA A 446 9.77 6.13 9.36
N THR A 447 8.54 6.44 9.74
CA THR A 447 7.35 6.07 8.96
C THR A 447 6.57 7.31 8.55
N THR A 448 6.07 7.37 7.32
CA THR A 448 5.22 8.45 6.83
C THR A 448 3.86 7.89 6.42
N LEU A 449 2.79 8.50 6.92
CA LEU A 449 1.41 8.25 6.50
C LEU A 449 1.06 9.27 5.41
N GLY A 450 0.95 8.79 4.17
CA GLY A 450 0.52 9.57 3.01
C GLY A 450 -0.94 10.01 3.11
N ALA A 451 -1.44 10.72 2.10
CA ALA A 451 -2.81 11.25 2.12
C ALA A 451 -3.89 10.14 2.23
N GLY A 452 -3.61 8.95 1.70
CA GLY A 452 -4.44 7.76 1.81
C GLY A 452 -4.40 7.07 3.19
N GLY A 453 -3.56 7.54 4.12
CA GLY A 453 -3.38 6.93 5.44
C GLY A 453 -2.61 5.62 5.40
N GLY A 454 -2.56 4.92 6.53
CA GLY A 454 -1.87 3.63 6.63
C GLY A 454 -2.48 2.73 7.69
N VAL A 455 -2.42 1.43 7.43
CA VAL A 455 -2.89 0.40 8.36
C VAL A 455 -1.71 -0.33 8.97
N PHE A 456 -1.72 -0.44 10.30
CA PHE A 456 -0.92 -1.41 11.03
C PHE A 456 -1.83 -2.55 11.48
N ASP A 457 -1.62 -3.74 10.91
CA ASP A 457 -2.40 -4.94 11.20
C ASP A 457 -1.55 -5.95 11.99
N ALA A 458 -1.61 -5.84 13.32
CA ALA A 458 -0.97 -6.79 14.22
C ALA A 458 -1.97 -7.91 14.53
N LEU A 459 -1.83 -9.06 13.88
CA LEU A 459 -2.84 -10.13 13.92
C LEU A 459 -3.05 -10.68 15.34
N SER A 460 -1.97 -11.06 16.01
CA SER A 460 -1.99 -11.60 17.38
C SER A 460 -0.79 -11.18 18.23
N GLY A 461 0.37 -10.92 17.61
CA GLY A 461 1.57 -10.46 18.30
C GLY A 461 1.61 -8.96 18.61
N THR A 462 2.75 -8.52 19.14
CA THR A 462 3.06 -7.13 19.47
C THR A 462 3.97 -6.50 18.42
N LEU A 463 3.46 -5.50 17.70
CA LEU A 463 4.27 -4.61 16.88
C LEU A 463 4.73 -3.42 17.73
N THR A 464 6.01 -3.37 18.09
CA THR A 464 6.62 -2.23 18.79
C THR A 464 7.23 -1.27 17.79
N HIS A 465 6.69 -0.06 17.70
CA HIS A 465 7.16 0.98 16.80
C HIS A 465 7.77 2.14 17.61
N THR A 466 9.09 2.24 17.56
CA THR A 466 9.87 3.25 18.31
C THR A 466 10.32 4.43 17.45
N GLY A 467 10.23 4.29 16.12
CA GLY A 467 10.56 5.36 15.17
C GLY A 467 9.52 6.48 15.18
N VAL A 468 9.91 7.66 14.70
CA VAL A 468 8.94 8.75 14.48
C VAL A 468 8.02 8.37 13.32
N ILE A 469 6.72 8.44 13.56
CA ILE A 469 5.70 8.38 12.51
C ILE A 469 5.18 9.81 12.25
N GLY A 470 5.19 10.23 10.98
CA GLY A 470 4.70 11.54 10.54
C GLY A 470 3.71 11.44 9.37
N GLY A 471 3.38 12.57 8.76
CA GLY A 471 2.52 12.66 7.57
C GLY A 471 1.08 13.10 7.84
N SER A 472 0.32 13.34 6.78
CA SER A 472 -1.04 13.89 6.90
C SER A 472 -2.12 12.82 7.09
N GLY A 473 -1.80 11.56 6.79
CA GLY A 473 -2.76 10.45 6.78
C GLY A 473 -3.26 10.00 8.15
N LEU A 474 -4.38 9.27 8.12
CA LEU A 474 -4.92 8.52 9.26
C LEU A 474 -4.02 7.31 9.57
N LEU A 475 -3.75 7.07 10.85
CA LEU A 475 -3.24 5.77 11.32
C LEU A 475 -4.42 4.87 11.68
N ALA A 476 -4.54 3.70 11.05
CA ALA A 476 -5.51 2.69 11.44
C ALA A 476 -4.83 1.46 12.06
N LYS A 477 -5.27 1.07 13.26
CA LYS A 477 -4.88 -0.17 13.92
C LYS A 477 -5.95 -1.24 13.68
N GLN A 478 -5.52 -2.39 13.17
CA GLN A 478 -6.33 -3.59 12.96
C GLN A 478 -5.64 -4.83 13.57
N GLY A 479 -6.34 -5.97 13.53
CA GLY A 479 -5.89 -7.23 14.14
C GLY A 479 -6.00 -7.23 15.66
N ALA A 480 -6.04 -8.43 16.25
CA ALA A 480 -6.28 -8.61 17.69
C ALA A 480 -5.05 -8.29 18.55
N GLY A 481 -3.86 -8.25 17.95
CA GLY A 481 -2.59 -7.96 18.62
C GLY A 481 -2.42 -6.52 19.09
N THR A 482 -1.22 -6.21 19.57
CA THR A 482 -0.87 -4.91 20.15
C THR A 482 0.02 -4.09 19.22
N LEU A 483 -0.27 -2.80 19.05
CA LEU A 483 0.65 -1.82 18.48
C LEU A 483 1.16 -0.93 19.62
N VAL A 484 2.44 -1.02 19.94
CA VAL A 484 3.09 -0.15 20.92
C VAL A 484 3.70 1.03 20.18
N LEU A 485 3.32 2.25 20.55
CA LEU A 485 3.85 3.48 19.99
C LEU A 485 4.64 4.21 21.07
N SER A 486 5.95 4.35 20.89
CA SER A 486 6.83 5.06 21.84
C SER A 486 7.55 6.26 21.25
N GLY A 487 7.53 6.43 19.91
CA GLY A 487 8.11 7.57 19.22
C GLY A 487 7.42 8.91 19.53
N ALA A 488 8.14 10.01 19.31
CA ALA A 488 7.60 11.37 19.33
C ALA A 488 6.89 11.66 17.99
N ASN A 489 5.63 11.29 17.93
CA ASN A 489 4.91 11.18 16.67
C ASN A 489 4.25 12.49 16.22
N THR A 490 4.15 12.69 14.91
CA THR A 490 3.76 13.99 14.31
C THR A 490 2.64 13.88 13.28
N TRP A 491 2.11 12.69 12.98
CA TRP A 491 1.04 12.57 11.99
C TRP A 491 -0.22 13.34 12.40
N THR A 492 -0.93 13.92 11.43
CA THR A 492 -2.05 14.84 11.72
C THR A 492 -3.43 14.25 11.46
N GLY A 493 -3.53 13.15 10.71
CA GLY A 493 -4.82 12.58 10.30
C GLY A 493 -5.61 11.87 11.39
N GLY A 494 -5.09 11.79 12.62
CA GLY A 494 -5.72 11.10 13.75
C GLY A 494 -5.38 9.60 13.82
N THR A 495 -6.04 8.89 14.74
CA THR A 495 -5.82 7.45 14.96
C THR A 495 -7.15 6.70 15.10
N ALA A 496 -7.36 5.71 14.23
CA ALA A 496 -8.48 4.78 14.31
C ALA A 496 -8.02 3.44 14.94
N ILE A 497 -8.69 3.02 16.01
CA ILE A 497 -8.44 1.76 16.71
C ILE A 497 -9.63 0.83 16.43
N ASN A 498 -9.52 0.07 15.34
CA ASN A 498 -10.59 -0.80 14.83
C ASN A 498 -10.51 -2.24 15.34
N GLY A 499 -9.54 -2.52 16.23
CA GLY A 499 -9.35 -3.84 16.83
C GLY A 499 -8.04 -3.92 17.62
N GLY A 500 -7.97 -4.88 18.54
CA GLY A 500 -6.80 -5.09 19.39
C GLY A 500 -6.45 -3.89 20.27
N THR A 501 -5.16 -3.71 20.56
CA THR A 501 -4.67 -2.68 21.47
C THR A 501 -3.70 -1.71 20.80
N VAL A 502 -3.86 -0.42 21.05
CA VAL A 502 -2.79 0.58 20.92
C VAL A 502 -2.27 0.90 22.31
N GLN A 503 -0.95 0.74 22.54
CA GLN A 503 -0.31 1.01 23.82
C GLN A 503 0.58 2.25 23.72
N VAL A 504 0.45 3.17 24.68
CA VAL A 504 1.21 4.43 24.73
C VAL A 504 1.62 4.80 26.15
N ALA A 505 2.70 5.58 26.28
CA ALA A 505 3.14 6.17 27.55
C ALA A 505 2.92 7.69 27.60
N GLY A 506 2.53 8.33 26.51
CA GLY A 506 2.24 9.77 26.49
C GLY A 506 1.38 10.21 25.31
N ASN A 507 0.74 11.38 25.44
CA ASN A 507 -0.16 11.93 24.43
C ASN A 507 0.54 12.18 23.06
N GLY A 508 1.83 12.49 23.07
CA GLY A 508 2.65 12.67 21.86
C GLY A 508 2.90 11.37 21.09
N ASN A 509 2.70 10.20 21.69
CA ASN A 509 2.80 8.92 20.98
C ASN A 509 1.63 8.70 20.00
N LEU A 510 0.52 9.44 20.15
CA LEU A 510 -0.69 9.32 19.32
C LEU A 510 -0.72 10.30 18.12
N GLY A 511 0.44 10.87 17.75
CA GLY A 511 0.55 11.85 16.67
C GLY A 511 0.35 13.29 17.15
N ALA A 512 0.07 14.22 16.22
CA ALA A 512 -0.17 15.63 16.55
C ALA A 512 -1.46 15.79 17.39
N ALA A 513 -1.45 16.66 18.40
CA ALA A 513 -2.55 16.80 19.38
C ALA A 513 -3.93 17.13 18.77
N GLY A 514 -3.98 17.73 17.58
CA GLY A 514 -5.23 18.01 16.85
C GLY A 514 -5.85 16.78 16.16
N GLY A 515 -5.13 15.66 16.05
CA GLY A 515 -5.66 14.42 15.50
C GLY A 515 -6.61 13.73 16.47
N GLY A 516 -7.86 13.53 16.07
CA GLY A 516 -8.86 12.81 16.87
C GLY A 516 -8.57 11.31 16.99
N LEU A 517 -9.32 10.66 17.88
CA LEU A 517 -9.32 9.20 18.03
C LEU A 517 -10.67 8.63 17.60
N SER A 518 -10.67 7.46 16.96
CA SER A 518 -11.90 6.70 16.73
C SER A 518 -11.73 5.27 17.21
N PHE A 519 -12.77 4.72 17.82
CA PHE A 519 -12.78 3.35 18.33
C PHE A 519 -13.89 2.56 17.65
N ASN A 520 -13.57 1.36 17.22
CA ASN A 520 -14.55 0.36 16.82
C ASN A 520 -14.11 -0.99 17.39
N SER A 521 -14.47 -1.25 18.66
CA SER A 521 -14.03 -2.40 19.47
C SER A 521 -12.53 -2.42 19.84
N GLY A 522 -11.81 -1.34 19.55
CA GLY A 522 -10.40 -1.18 19.91
C GLY A 522 -10.14 -0.80 21.37
N THR A 523 -8.92 -1.03 21.83
CA THR A 523 -8.43 -0.62 23.15
C THR A 523 -7.29 0.39 23.04
N LEU A 524 -7.36 1.49 23.78
CA LEU A 524 -6.21 2.33 24.10
C LEU A 524 -5.70 1.96 25.50
N ARG A 525 -4.47 1.46 25.58
CA ARG A 525 -3.80 1.15 26.84
C ARG A 525 -2.76 2.22 27.19
N THR A 526 -2.84 2.78 28.39
CA THR A 526 -1.88 3.78 28.88
C THR A 526 -1.01 3.21 29.99
N THR A 527 0.31 3.26 29.80
CA THR A 527 1.29 2.70 30.74
C THR A 527 1.95 3.77 31.64
N ALA A 528 1.59 5.04 31.47
CA ALA A 528 2.05 6.15 32.30
C ALA A 528 0.97 7.24 32.37
N SER A 529 1.10 8.15 33.33
CA SER A 529 0.14 9.23 33.56
C SER A 529 0.33 10.40 32.58
N PHE A 530 -0.74 10.84 31.93
CA PHE A 530 -0.73 12.03 31.08
C PHE A 530 -2.16 12.56 30.85
N THR A 531 -2.26 13.75 30.26
CA THR A 531 -3.54 14.34 29.84
C THR A 531 -3.65 14.45 28.32
N THR A 532 -4.88 14.40 27.81
CA THR A 532 -5.18 14.62 26.39
C THR A 532 -6.44 15.46 26.22
N ALA A 533 -6.41 16.36 25.23
CA ALA A 533 -7.56 17.16 24.80
C ALA A 533 -8.18 16.64 23.49
N ARG A 534 -7.73 15.47 23.00
CA ARG A 534 -8.21 14.88 21.75
C ARG A 534 -9.69 14.53 21.87
N ALA A 535 -10.47 14.88 20.86
CA ALA A 535 -11.80 14.33 20.70
C ALA A 535 -11.73 12.83 20.37
N ALA A 536 -12.70 12.05 20.85
CA ALA A 536 -12.89 10.66 20.46
C ALA A 536 -14.29 10.39 19.94
N THR A 537 -14.40 9.45 19.00
CA THR A 537 -15.68 8.90 18.55
C THR A 537 -15.72 7.38 18.77
N LEU A 538 -16.79 6.90 19.40
CA LEU A 538 -17.08 5.48 19.62
C LEU A 538 -18.07 5.01 18.54
N GLY A 539 -17.63 4.16 17.62
CA GLY A 539 -18.51 3.48 16.67
C GLY A 539 -19.39 2.43 17.35
N ALA A 540 -20.26 1.75 16.59
CA ALA A 540 -21.15 0.70 17.09
C ALA A 540 -20.45 -0.34 18.00
N GLY A 541 -19.20 -0.71 17.68
CA GLY A 541 -18.41 -1.66 18.46
C GLY A 541 -17.87 -1.14 19.79
N GLY A 542 -18.10 0.14 20.14
CA GLY A 542 -17.59 0.78 21.35
C GLY A 542 -16.08 1.02 21.35
N GLY A 543 -15.55 1.39 22.51
CA GLY A 543 -14.10 1.58 22.71
C GLY A 543 -13.70 1.33 24.15
N THR A 544 -12.49 0.81 24.34
CA THR A 544 -11.92 0.53 25.66
C THR A 544 -10.78 1.47 25.99
N LEU A 545 -10.82 2.09 27.16
CA LEU A 545 -9.70 2.77 27.79
C LEU A 545 -9.17 1.89 28.92
N ASN A 546 -7.93 1.40 28.78
CA ASN A 546 -7.24 0.59 29.77
C ASN A 546 -6.12 1.42 30.40
N THR A 547 -6.23 1.70 31.69
CA THR A 547 -5.20 2.44 32.44
C THR A 547 -4.48 1.50 33.38
N ASP A 548 -3.16 1.37 33.23
CA ASP A 548 -2.34 0.49 34.08
C ASP A 548 -2.34 0.94 35.55
N ALA A 549 -2.02 0.01 36.45
CA ALA A 549 -1.98 0.28 37.89
C ALA A 549 -1.05 1.46 38.24
N GLY A 550 -1.50 2.34 39.14
CA GLY A 550 -0.73 3.53 39.55
C GLY A 550 -0.68 4.66 38.51
N THR A 551 -1.36 4.52 37.37
CA THR A 551 -1.41 5.56 36.32
C THR A 551 -2.74 6.30 36.30
N THR A 552 -2.70 7.54 35.79
CA THR A 552 -3.88 8.40 35.60
C THR A 552 -3.92 8.95 34.17
N LEU A 553 -4.99 8.65 33.45
CA LEU A 553 -5.31 9.27 32.16
C LEU A 553 -6.33 10.40 32.36
N GLY A 554 -5.90 11.64 32.18
CA GLY A 554 -6.80 12.80 32.14
C GLY A 554 -7.35 13.01 30.73
N TRP A 555 -8.66 12.92 30.56
CA TRP A 555 -9.34 13.07 29.28
C TRP A 555 -10.22 14.32 29.25
N GLY A 556 -9.72 15.36 28.56
CA GLY A 556 -10.39 16.66 28.43
C GLY A 556 -11.05 16.93 27.09
N GLY A 557 -10.92 16.04 26.11
CA GLY A 557 -11.66 16.15 24.85
C GLY A 557 -13.03 15.48 24.90
N VAL A 558 -13.98 15.92 24.07
CA VAL A 558 -15.32 15.31 23.99
C VAL A 558 -15.23 13.89 23.41
N ILE A 559 -15.89 12.95 24.07
CA ILE A 559 -16.14 11.59 23.59
C ILE A 559 -17.59 11.49 23.10
N SER A 560 -17.76 11.27 21.79
CA SER A 560 -19.05 11.15 21.09
C SER A 560 -19.26 9.76 20.48
N GLY A 561 -20.40 9.53 19.82
CA GLY A 561 -20.70 8.31 19.08
C GLY A 561 -21.70 7.38 19.77
N GLU A 562 -22.13 6.34 19.08
CA GLU A 562 -23.21 5.47 19.55
C GLU A 562 -22.74 4.34 20.49
N GLY A 563 -21.45 4.00 20.44
CA GLY A 563 -20.89 2.89 21.20
C GLY A 563 -20.69 3.17 22.69
N THR A 564 -20.52 2.10 23.46
CA THR A 564 -20.20 2.15 24.89
C THR A 564 -18.74 2.52 25.13
N LEU A 565 -18.51 3.42 26.09
CA LEU A 565 -17.19 3.66 26.66
C LEU A 565 -16.89 2.62 27.73
N THR A 566 -15.87 1.78 27.54
CA THR A 566 -15.47 0.78 28.53
C THR A 566 -14.18 1.18 29.21
N LYS A 567 -14.18 1.26 30.54
CA LYS A 567 -12.98 1.45 31.36
C LYS A 567 -12.52 0.11 31.93
N THR A 568 -11.25 -0.22 31.72
CA THR A 568 -10.55 -1.37 32.31
C THR A 568 -9.20 -0.95 32.91
N GLY A 569 -8.47 -1.90 33.49
CA GLY A 569 -7.20 -1.67 34.16
C GLY A 569 -7.36 -0.99 35.52
N ALA A 570 -6.38 -1.17 36.41
CA ALA A 570 -6.47 -0.74 37.81
C ALA A 570 -6.23 0.78 38.02
N GLY A 571 -5.75 1.50 37.01
CA GLY A 571 -5.52 2.95 37.07
C GLY A 571 -6.80 3.80 37.05
N THR A 572 -6.60 5.12 37.01
CA THR A 572 -7.67 6.13 37.03
C THR A 572 -7.86 6.77 35.65
N LEU A 573 -9.12 6.88 35.22
CA LEU A 573 -9.55 7.71 34.09
C LEU A 573 -10.29 8.94 34.63
N VAL A 574 -9.77 10.14 34.39
CA VAL A 574 -10.44 11.40 34.79
C VAL A 574 -11.14 11.98 33.56
N LEU A 575 -12.47 12.10 33.60
CA LEU A 575 -13.25 12.68 32.52
C LEU A 575 -13.66 14.11 32.88
N THR A 576 -13.20 15.10 32.12
CA THR A 576 -13.50 16.52 32.43
C THR A 576 -14.42 17.19 31.41
N ALA A 577 -14.49 16.68 30.17
CA ALA A 577 -15.41 17.19 29.14
C ALA A 577 -16.85 16.76 29.36
N SER A 578 -17.82 17.54 28.87
CA SER A 578 -19.20 17.08 28.67
C SER A 578 -19.23 16.12 27.48
N ASN A 579 -19.41 14.84 27.76
CA ASN A 579 -19.35 13.79 26.75
C ASN A 579 -20.72 13.56 26.11
N ALA A 580 -20.73 13.12 24.85
CA ALA A 580 -21.94 13.02 24.03
C ALA A 580 -22.22 11.60 23.52
N HIS A 581 -21.41 10.60 23.89
CA HIS A 581 -21.64 9.22 23.49
C HIS A 581 -22.93 8.68 24.11
N THR A 582 -23.71 7.92 23.33
CA THR A 582 -25.05 7.45 23.72
C THR A 582 -25.07 6.02 24.22
N GLY A 583 -24.06 5.20 23.91
CA GLY A 583 -23.98 3.79 24.31
C GLY A 583 -23.68 3.55 25.79
N GLY A 584 -23.56 4.60 26.59
CA GLY A 584 -23.29 4.52 28.02
C GLY A 584 -21.81 4.33 28.38
N THR A 585 -21.56 4.19 29.68
CA THR A 585 -20.23 3.99 30.26
C THR A 585 -20.22 2.71 31.10
N ALA A 586 -19.28 1.80 30.81
CA ALA A 586 -19.04 0.58 31.57
C ALA A 586 -17.71 0.70 32.36
N ILE A 587 -17.75 0.49 33.67
CA ILE A 587 -16.61 0.56 34.56
C ILE A 587 -16.27 -0.84 35.06
N ASN A 588 -15.39 -1.52 34.31
CA ASN A 588 -15.02 -2.91 34.52
C ASN A 588 -13.70 -3.08 35.32
N GLY A 589 -13.18 -1.98 35.88
CA GLY A 589 -11.99 -2.00 36.72
C GLY A 589 -11.36 -0.63 36.92
N GLY A 590 -10.60 -0.49 38.00
CA GLY A 590 -9.97 0.77 38.40
C GLY A 590 -11.00 1.85 38.68
N VAL A 591 -10.64 3.10 38.39
CA VAL A 591 -11.48 4.26 38.73
C VAL A 591 -11.84 5.08 37.50
N VAL A 592 -13.09 5.52 37.41
CA VAL A 592 -13.52 6.68 36.63
C VAL A 592 -13.79 7.83 37.60
N GLU A 593 -13.14 8.96 37.40
CA GLU A 593 -13.33 10.18 38.18
C GLU A 593 -14.08 11.24 37.37
N ILE A 594 -15.11 11.83 37.97
CA ILE A 594 -15.96 12.86 37.36
C ILE A 594 -16.25 14.02 38.31
N ALA A 595 -16.52 15.19 37.73
CA ALA A 595 -17.01 16.37 38.44
C ALA A 595 -18.47 16.71 38.06
N SER A 596 -19.02 16.08 37.03
CA SER A 596 -20.39 16.26 36.57
C SER A 596 -20.94 14.97 35.96
N ASN A 597 -22.25 14.75 36.13
CA ASN A 597 -22.97 13.66 35.47
C ASN A 597 -22.80 13.72 33.93
N ALA A 598 -22.62 14.90 33.33
CA ALA A 598 -22.36 15.04 31.89
C ALA A 598 -21.01 14.46 31.44
N ASN A 599 -20.07 14.19 32.37
CA ASN A 599 -18.81 13.54 32.03
C ASN A 599 -18.99 12.06 31.62
N LEU A 600 -20.11 11.42 31.98
CA LEU A 600 -20.38 10.00 31.67
C LEU A 600 -21.07 9.75 30.32
N GLY A 601 -21.19 10.79 29.47
CA GLY A 601 -21.85 10.69 28.16
C GLY A 601 -23.21 11.37 28.11
N ALA A 602 -24.03 11.01 27.12
CA ALA A 602 -25.40 11.51 27.01
C ALA A 602 -26.27 11.06 28.20
N ALA A 603 -27.29 11.84 28.56
CA ALA A 603 -28.12 11.57 29.74
C ALA A 603 -28.86 10.21 29.67
N GLY A 604 -29.20 9.75 28.45
CA GLY A 604 -29.84 8.44 28.23
C GLY A 604 -28.88 7.25 28.18
N GLY A 605 -27.56 7.47 28.17
CA GLY A 605 -26.58 6.39 28.22
C GLY A 605 -26.56 5.74 29.60
N ALA A 606 -26.63 4.41 29.66
CA ALA A 606 -26.59 3.66 30.91
C ALA A 606 -25.20 3.68 31.56
N LEU A 607 -25.16 3.41 32.86
CA LEU A 607 -23.93 3.16 33.62
C LEU A 607 -23.88 1.68 34.00
N SER A 608 -22.73 1.04 33.90
CA SER A 608 -22.56 -0.32 34.41
C SER A 608 -21.24 -0.50 35.16
N PHE A 609 -21.24 -1.40 36.13
CA PHE A 609 -20.08 -1.73 36.94
C PHE A 609 -19.80 -3.22 36.88
N ASN A 610 -18.52 -3.57 36.82
CA ASN A 610 -18.04 -4.92 37.07
C ASN A 610 -16.70 -4.83 37.82
N SER A 611 -16.78 -4.60 39.13
CA SER A 611 -15.64 -4.36 40.03
C SER A 611 -14.92 -3.01 39.85
N GLY A 612 -15.57 -2.04 39.20
CA GLY A 612 -15.05 -0.69 39.02
C GLY A 612 -15.50 0.30 40.10
N THR A 613 -14.81 1.44 40.17
CA THR A 613 -15.15 2.58 41.02
C THR A 613 -15.55 3.79 40.19
N LEU A 614 -16.67 4.43 40.54
CA LEU A 614 -16.99 5.79 40.11
C LEU A 614 -16.68 6.74 41.28
N ARG A 615 -15.69 7.60 41.09
CA ARG A 615 -15.34 8.65 42.05
C ARG A 615 -15.94 9.99 41.62
N THR A 616 -16.60 10.66 42.55
CA THR A 616 -17.14 12.02 42.33
C THR A 616 -16.40 13.03 43.18
N THR A 617 -16.00 14.15 42.59
CA THR A 617 -15.29 15.25 43.28
C THR A 617 -16.20 16.41 43.68
N GLY A 618 -17.49 16.36 43.32
CA GLY A 618 -18.49 17.35 43.69
C GLY A 618 -19.90 16.80 43.59
N GLY A 619 -20.89 17.60 43.99
CA GLY A 619 -22.29 17.21 43.99
C GLY A 619 -22.90 17.08 42.63
N MET A 620 -23.79 16.12 42.49
CA MET A 620 -24.52 15.90 41.25
C MET A 620 -25.77 15.05 41.45
N THR A 621 -26.66 15.11 40.47
CA THR A 621 -27.70 14.09 40.29
C THR A 621 -27.25 13.12 39.21
N ILE A 622 -27.24 11.83 39.53
CA ILE A 622 -27.09 10.73 38.58
C ILE A 622 -28.49 10.19 38.31
N ASN A 623 -28.99 10.40 37.09
CA ASN A 623 -30.33 10.00 36.65
C ASN A 623 -30.31 8.88 35.61
N ARG A 624 -29.20 8.15 35.54
CA ARG A 624 -28.98 7.07 34.59
C ARG A 624 -29.40 5.73 35.16
N ALA A 625 -30.01 4.89 34.33
CA ALA A 625 -30.13 3.47 34.63
C ALA A 625 -28.72 2.91 34.91
N THR A 626 -28.57 2.21 36.02
CA THR A 626 -27.29 1.69 36.49
C THR A 626 -27.38 0.19 36.70
N THR A 627 -26.40 -0.58 36.23
CA THR A 627 -26.33 -2.03 36.44
C THR A 627 -25.07 -2.41 37.21
N LEU A 628 -25.25 -3.09 38.34
CA LEU A 628 -24.19 -3.76 39.10
C LEU A 628 -24.10 -5.21 38.60
N ASN A 629 -23.14 -5.49 37.71
CA ASN A 629 -22.90 -6.85 37.24
C ASN A 629 -22.30 -7.70 38.37
N ALA A 630 -22.06 -9.00 38.13
CA ALA A 630 -21.59 -9.94 39.14
C ALA A 630 -20.40 -9.45 39.99
N GLY A 631 -19.47 -8.67 39.42
CA GLY A 631 -18.33 -8.08 40.15
C GLY A 631 -18.66 -6.90 41.06
N GLY A 632 -19.91 -6.42 41.10
CA GLY A 632 -20.35 -5.27 41.89
C GLY A 632 -19.82 -3.92 41.39
N GLY A 633 -20.03 -2.87 42.18
CA GLY A 633 -19.55 -1.52 41.88
C GLY A 633 -19.30 -0.68 43.14
N ILE A 634 -18.36 0.25 43.04
CA ILE A 634 -18.03 1.19 44.12
C ILE A 634 -18.45 2.60 43.70
N LEU A 635 -19.23 3.27 44.55
CA LEU A 635 -19.50 4.70 44.48
C LEU A 635 -18.66 5.39 45.56
N GLU A 636 -17.59 6.06 45.13
CA GLU A 636 -16.70 6.81 46.01
C GLU A 636 -17.07 8.29 45.97
N VAL A 637 -17.78 8.75 47.00
CA VAL A 637 -18.28 10.14 47.05
C VAL A 637 -17.35 10.98 47.90
N GLY A 638 -16.65 11.92 47.28
CA GLY A 638 -15.81 12.90 47.98
C GLY A 638 -16.61 14.07 48.56
N GLY A 639 -15.98 14.83 49.46
CA GLY A 639 -16.54 16.05 50.06
C GLY A 639 -16.89 15.90 51.54
N ASN A 640 -17.29 17.01 52.17
CA ASN A 640 -17.75 17.03 53.57
C ASN A 640 -19.20 16.51 53.63
N PRO A 641 -19.51 15.44 54.38
CA PRO A 641 -20.85 14.84 54.42
C PRO A 641 -21.96 15.79 54.89
N ASP A 642 -21.61 16.89 55.58
CA ASP A 642 -22.56 17.84 56.18
C ASP A 642 -22.72 19.15 55.38
N GLN A 643 -22.07 19.26 54.21
CA GLN A 643 -22.10 20.49 53.42
C GLN A 643 -22.45 20.20 51.96
N ALA A 644 -23.54 20.80 51.48
CA ALA A 644 -23.75 20.91 50.03
C ALA A 644 -22.60 21.74 49.42
N PRO A 645 -22.05 21.35 48.25
CA PRO A 645 -22.60 20.37 47.32
C PRO A 645 -22.09 18.93 47.51
N ALA A 646 -21.64 18.43 48.66
CA ALA A 646 -21.07 17.06 48.76
C ALA A 646 -22.09 15.88 48.61
N PHE A 647 -23.26 16.14 48.02
CA PHE A 647 -24.32 15.15 47.84
C PHE A 647 -24.33 14.63 46.41
N VAL A 648 -24.20 13.32 46.28
CA VAL A 648 -24.51 12.61 45.04
C VAL A 648 -25.89 11.99 45.19
N ARG A 649 -26.86 12.49 44.44
CA ARG A 649 -28.22 11.93 44.42
C ARG A 649 -28.38 11.01 43.23
N HIS A 650 -28.57 9.73 43.48
CA HIS A 650 -28.88 8.75 42.45
C HIS A 650 -30.40 8.53 42.36
N THR A 651 -30.95 8.91 41.22
CA THR A 651 -32.39 8.90 40.91
C THR A 651 -32.76 7.88 39.85
N GLY A 652 -31.78 7.40 39.08
CA GLY A 652 -32.01 6.32 38.13
C GLY A 652 -32.14 4.99 38.87
N VAL A 653 -32.83 4.03 38.27
CA VAL A 653 -32.91 2.67 38.83
C VAL A 653 -31.52 2.03 38.79
N ILE A 654 -31.03 1.58 39.93
CA ILE A 654 -29.88 0.69 40.07
C ILE A 654 -30.40 -0.74 40.14
N GLY A 655 -29.91 -1.64 39.30
CA GLY A 655 -30.27 -3.06 39.31
C GLY A 655 -29.06 -3.98 39.12
N GLY A 656 -29.30 -5.28 39.01
CA GLY A 656 -28.27 -6.28 38.73
C GLY A 656 -27.97 -7.21 39.91
N THR A 657 -27.06 -8.16 39.71
CA THR A 657 -26.78 -9.21 40.70
C THR A 657 -25.62 -8.89 41.64
N GLY A 658 -24.79 -7.90 41.29
CA GLY A 658 -23.64 -7.48 42.07
C GLY A 658 -23.98 -6.61 43.29
N GLY A 659 -23.00 -6.49 44.19
CA GLY A 659 -23.11 -5.62 45.36
C GLY A 659 -22.80 -4.15 45.06
N LEU A 660 -23.33 -3.27 45.91
CA LEU A 660 -23.06 -1.84 45.92
C LEU A 660 -22.16 -1.50 47.11
N THR A 661 -21.02 -0.85 46.86
CA THR A 661 -20.16 -0.33 47.93
C THR A 661 -20.10 1.19 47.90
N LYS A 662 -20.47 1.83 49.01
CA LYS A 662 -20.33 3.28 49.24
C LYS A 662 -19.08 3.55 50.05
N THR A 663 -18.17 4.34 49.47
CA THR A 663 -16.93 4.82 50.10
C THR A 663 -16.82 6.35 49.97
N GLY A 664 -15.73 6.92 50.46
CA GLY A 664 -15.49 8.36 50.47
C GLY A 664 -16.30 9.08 51.54
N SER A 665 -15.82 10.24 51.98
CA SER A 665 -16.37 10.97 53.12
C SER A 665 -17.74 11.62 52.86
N GLY A 666 -18.12 11.84 51.60
CA GLY A 666 -19.35 12.54 51.24
C GLY A 666 -20.60 11.67 51.33
N THR A 667 -21.72 12.21 50.86
CA THR A 667 -23.05 11.63 51.03
C THR A 667 -23.63 11.10 49.72
N LEU A 668 -24.04 9.83 49.71
CA LEU A 668 -24.82 9.21 48.63
C LEU A 668 -26.30 9.15 49.03
N ILE A 669 -27.18 9.68 48.19
CA ILE A 669 -28.63 9.64 48.37
C ILE A 669 -29.24 8.74 47.29
N LEU A 670 -29.91 7.67 47.67
CA LEU A 670 -30.64 6.78 46.78
C LEU A 670 -32.13 7.17 46.79
N SER A 671 -32.62 7.72 45.68
CA SER A 671 -34.01 8.17 45.53
C SER A 671 -34.82 7.29 44.57
N GLY A 672 -34.17 6.42 43.79
CA GLY A 672 -34.82 5.52 42.84
C GLY A 672 -35.46 4.29 43.50
N ALA A 673 -36.37 3.64 42.76
CA ALA A 673 -36.89 2.32 43.11
C ALA A 673 -35.93 1.24 42.59
N ASN A 674 -34.99 0.81 43.43
CA ASN A 674 -33.86 -0.01 42.96
C ASN A 674 -34.07 -1.51 43.21
N THR A 675 -33.33 -2.33 42.47
CA THR A 675 -33.61 -3.76 42.29
C THR A 675 -32.36 -4.65 42.32
N TRP A 676 -31.20 -4.16 42.77
CA TRP A 676 -29.99 -4.99 42.80
C TRP A 676 -30.06 -6.03 43.93
N THR A 677 -29.62 -7.25 43.68
CA THR A 677 -29.76 -8.35 44.67
C THR A 677 -28.50 -8.62 45.48
N GLY A 678 -27.35 -8.07 45.07
CA GLY A 678 -26.11 -8.21 45.82
C GLY A 678 -26.09 -7.35 47.09
N ALA A 679 -25.14 -7.62 47.98
CA ALA A 679 -25.02 -6.90 49.25
C ALA A 679 -24.72 -5.41 49.06
N THR A 680 -25.20 -4.57 49.98
CA THR A 680 -24.83 -3.17 50.09
C THR A 680 -23.81 -2.99 51.21
N THR A 681 -22.67 -2.35 50.95
CA THR A 681 -21.66 -2.04 51.98
C THR A 681 -21.47 -0.53 52.07
N VAL A 682 -21.54 0.03 53.27
CA VAL A 682 -21.22 1.42 53.56
C VAL A 682 -19.96 1.44 54.41
N SER A 683 -18.84 1.86 53.84
CA SER A 683 -17.53 1.86 54.51
C SER A 683 -16.89 3.25 54.59
N GLY A 684 -17.61 4.29 54.14
CA GLY A 684 -17.21 5.68 54.31
C GLY A 684 -18.36 6.65 54.05
N GLY A 685 -18.38 7.75 54.80
CA GLY A 685 -19.38 8.81 54.67
C GLY A 685 -20.81 8.31 54.91
N TYR A 686 -21.78 8.98 54.30
CA TYR A 686 -23.20 8.74 54.57
C TYR A 686 -23.93 8.11 53.37
N LEU A 687 -24.83 7.18 53.66
CA LEU A 687 -25.82 6.63 52.72
C LEU A 687 -27.22 6.99 53.20
N TYR A 688 -27.95 7.77 52.40
CA TYR A 688 -29.37 8.06 52.60
C TYR A 688 -30.21 7.22 51.65
N VAL A 689 -31.14 6.45 52.19
CA VAL A 689 -32.15 5.69 51.45
C VAL A 689 -33.47 6.44 51.53
N ASN A 690 -33.80 7.18 50.48
CA ASN A 690 -35.04 7.96 50.38
C ASN A 690 -36.04 7.36 49.38
N GLY A 691 -35.58 6.45 48.51
CA GLY A 691 -36.42 5.70 47.58
C GLY A 691 -36.86 4.33 48.11
N ASP A 692 -37.51 3.56 47.26
CA ASP A 692 -37.97 2.20 47.56
C ASP A 692 -36.91 1.16 47.16
N GLN A 693 -36.32 0.48 48.15
CA GLN A 693 -35.34 -0.59 47.93
C GLN A 693 -35.95 -1.98 48.21
N SER A 694 -37.29 -2.13 48.21
CA SER A 694 -37.96 -3.41 48.55
C SER A 694 -37.51 -4.58 47.69
N LEU A 695 -37.11 -4.33 46.45
CA LEU A 695 -36.58 -5.35 45.53
C LEU A 695 -35.04 -5.49 45.60
N ALA A 696 -34.35 -4.61 46.33
CA ALA A 696 -32.94 -4.74 46.61
C ALA A 696 -32.74 -5.49 47.94
N THR A 697 -32.77 -6.82 47.86
CA THR A 697 -32.86 -7.72 49.02
C THR A 697 -31.52 -8.14 49.63
N GLY A 698 -30.40 -7.75 49.00
CA GLY A 698 -29.08 -8.02 49.55
C GLY A 698 -28.88 -7.35 50.90
N ALA A 699 -28.18 -8.03 51.82
CA ALA A 699 -27.89 -7.48 53.14
C ALA A 699 -27.12 -6.14 53.04
N THR A 700 -27.51 -5.17 53.87
CA THR A 700 -26.86 -3.87 54.01
C THR A 700 -25.96 -3.87 55.24
N THR A 701 -24.65 -3.74 55.04
CA THR A 701 -23.66 -3.68 56.12
C THR A 701 -23.04 -2.30 56.20
N VAL A 702 -23.11 -1.67 57.36
CA VAL A 702 -22.51 -0.36 57.65
C VAL A 702 -21.29 -0.59 58.55
N THR A 703 -20.11 -0.30 58.04
CA THR A 703 -18.83 -0.64 58.69
C THR A 703 -18.04 0.61 59.04
N GLY A 704 -17.51 0.65 60.26
CA GLY A 704 -16.52 1.64 60.69
C GLY A 704 -17.13 2.89 61.33
N ALA A 705 -16.37 3.46 62.27
CA ALA A 705 -16.76 4.67 62.98
C ALA A 705 -16.96 5.86 62.02
N GLY A 706 -18.01 6.66 62.25
CA GLY A 706 -18.29 7.86 61.45
C GLY A 706 -19.00 7.59 60.11
N THR A 707 -19.44 6.34 59.86
CA THR A 707 -20.37 6.03 58.77
C THR A 707 -21.83 6.20 59.23
N ARG A 708 -22.71 6.61 58.32
CA ARG A 708 -24.15 6.81 58.61
C ARG A 708 -25.02 6.13 57.57
N LEU A 709 -26.03 5.40 58.04
CA LEU A 709 -27.17 4.98 57.26
C LEU A 709 -28.39 5.79 57.70
N ALA A 710 -29.08 6.42 56.76
CA ALA A 710 -30.20 7.30 57.07
C ALA A 710 -31.24 7.35 55.96
N GLY A 711 -32.25 8.19 56.10
CA GLY A 711 -33.25 8.48 55.07
C GLY A 711 -34.68 8.19 55.48
N SER A 712 -35.58 8.26 54.51
CA SER A 712 -37.04 8.16 54.70
C SER A 712 -37.68 7.04 53.88
N GLY A 713 -36.87 6.16 53.30
CA GLY A 713 -37.28 5.15 52.33
C GLY A 713 -37.43 3.76 52.94
N ILE A 714 -37.35 2.75 52.07
CA ILE A 714 -37.46 1.33 52.43
C ILE A 714 -36.15 0.65 52.09
N ILE A 715 -35.56 -0.12 53.00
CA ILE A 715 -34.44 -1.03 52.77
C ILE A 715 -35.00 -2.45 52.65
N GLY A 716 -34.69 -3.16 51.56
CA GLY A 716 -35.31 -4.45 51.24
C GLY A 716 -34.78 -5.65 52.04
N GLY A 717 -33.48 -5.67 52.34
CA GLY A 717 -32.81 -6.77 53.04
C GLY A 717 -32.52 -6.52 54.51
N ASP A 718 -31.80 -7.46 55.12
CA ASP A 718 -31.26 -7.32 56.48
C ASP A 718 -30.28 -6.13 56.57
N VAL A 719 -30.23 -5.48 57.72
CA VAL A 719 -29.32 -4.37 58.02
C VAL A 719 -28.43 -4.74 59.21
N VAL A 720 -27.12 -4.57 59.05
CA VAL A 720 -26.12 -4.77 60.10
C VAL A 720 -25.28 -3.51 60.26
N LEU A 721 -25.25 -2.95 61.47
CA LEU A 721 -24.36 -1.85 61.83
C LEU A 721 -23.24 -2.36 62.75
N ALA A 722 -22.00 -2.08 62.38
CA ALA A 722 -20.85 -2.33 63.23
C ALA A 722 -20.70 -1.24 64.32
N ASP A 723 -19.88 -1.53 65.33
CA ASP A 723 -19.52 -0.57 66.39
C ASP A 723 -19.04 0.77 65.81
N GLY A 724 -19.56 1.88 66.37
CA GLY A 724 -19.25 3.24 65.95
C GLY A 724 -20.02 3.75 64.72
N ALA A 725 -20.84 2.92 64.07
CA ALA A 725 -21.71 3.36 62.99
C ALA A 725 -22.94 4.13 63.52
N THR A 726 -23.55 4.94 62.66
CA THR A 726 -24.77 5.69 62.99
C THR A 726 -25.95 5.24 62.12
N ILE A 727 -27.14 5.09 62.71
CA ILE A 727 -28.41 4.99 61.99
C ILE A 727 -29.38 6.08 62.43
N GLY A 728 -30.13 6.67 61.52
CA GLY A 728 -31.19 7.62 61.88
C GLY A 728 -32.12 7.96 60.72
N PRO A 729 -33.45 8.06 60.93
CA PRO A 729 -34.36 8.50 59.87
C PRO A 729 -34.09 9.96 59.44
N GLY A 730 -34.53 10.30 58.22
CA GLY A 730 -34.57 11.69 57.73
C GLY A 730 -33.25 12.20 57.15
N PHE A 731 -33.13 13.53 56.95
CA PHE A 731 -31.96 14.27 56.46
C PHE A 731 -31.70 15.49 57.36
N GLU A 732 -30.44 15.86 57.58
CA GLU A 732 -30.07 17.06 58.34
C GLU A 732 -30.23 18.34 57.49
N PRO A 733 -30.94 19.39 57.94
CA PRO A 733 -31.48 19.56 59.29
C PRO A 733 -32.96 19.17 59.40
N PHE A 734 -33.23 18.20 60.28
CA PHE A 734 -34.43 18.05 61.11
C PHE A 734 -35.82 18.03 60.45
N THR A 735 -36.05 17.16 59.47
CA THR A 735 -37.42 16.71 59.16
C THR A 735 -37.59 15.28 59.67
N ALA A 736 -38.50 15.10 60.63
CA ALA A 736 -38.91 13.80 61.11
C ALA A 736 -39.32 12.89 59.94
N ALA A 737 -38.88 11.64 59.96
CA ALA A 737 -39.06 10.70 58.88
C ALA A 737 -39.22 9.26 59.38
N THR A 738 -39.75 8.41 58.49
CA THR A 738 -39.81 6.98 58.71
C THR A 738 -38.84 6.26 57.79
N LEU A 739 -37.92 5.48 58.35
CA LEU A 739 -37.07 4.54 57.61
C LEU A 739 -37.58 3.12 57.85
N THR A 740 -37.93 2.40 56.79
CA THR A 740 -38.41 1.01 56.89
C THR A 740 -37.30 0.03 56.52
N ILE A 741 -37.17 -1.05 57.29
CA ILE A 741 -36.28 -2.18 57.06
C ILE A 741 -37.16 -3.43 56.91
N ASN A 742 -37.16 -4.02 55.71
CA ASN A 742 -37.96 -5.21 55.40
C ASN A 742 -37.32 -6.53 55.85
N GLY A 743 -36.12 -6.48 56.44
CA GLY A 743 -35.44 -7.60 57.07
C GLY A 743 -35.18 -7.37 58.56
N ASN A 744 -34.18 -8.08 59.08
CA ASN A 744 -33.67 -7.92 60.44
C ASN A 744 -32.81 -6.65 60.57
N LEU A 745 -32.74 -6.07 61.77
CA LEU A 745 -31.81 -5.00 62.13
C LEU A 745 -30.91 -5.47 63.27
N SER A 746 -29.60 -5.56 63.01
CA SER A 746 -28.58 -5.89 64.03
C SER A 746 -27.67 -4.69 64.27
N LEU A 747 -27.61 -4.24 65.52
CA LEU A 747 -26.76 -3.13 65.96
C LEU A 747 -25.57 -3.67 66.75
N GLY A 748 -24.37 -3.15 66.49
CA GLY A 748 -23.18 -3.35 67.33
C GLY A 748 -23.27 -2.57 68.64
N GLY A 749 -22.45 -2.95 69.62
CA GLY A 749 -22.43 -2.40 70.99
C GLY A 749 -22.22 -0.88 71.06
N ASP A 750 -21.49 -0.31 70.11
CA ASP A 750 -21.23 1.14 70.05
C ASP A 750 -21.95 1.84 68.88
N THR A 751 -23.07 1.29 68.40
CA THR A 751 -23.89 1.94 67.36
C THR A 751 -24.60 3.17 67.93
N THR A 752 -24.58 4.30 67.20
CA THR A 752 -25.36 5.49 67.54
C THR A 752 -26.70 5.49 66.80
N LEU A 753 -27.80 5.62 67.53
CA LEU A 753 -29.12 5.88 66.97
C LEU A 753 -29.40 7.37 67.05
N LEU A 754 -29.75 7.99 65.93
CA LEU A 754 -30.07 9.42 65.85
C LEU A 754 -31.55 9.59 65.51
N TYR A 755 -32.29 10.19 66.43
CA TYR A 755 -33.73 10.40 66.34
C TYR A 755 -34.09 11.82 66.74
N ASN A 756 -35.05 12.40 66.03
CA ASN A 756 -35.84 13.54 66.44
C ASN A 756 -37.10 13.05 67.16
N LEU A 757 -37.31 13.42 68.41
CA LEU A 757 -38.48 13.02 69.21
C LEU A 757 -39.13 14.25 69.87
N VAL A 758 -39.86 15.03 69.08
CA VAL A 758 -40.45 16.30 69.49
C VAL A 758 -41.86 16.15 70.09
N GLU A 759 -42.68 15.22 69.61
CA GLU A 759 -44.07 15.03 70.02
C GLU A 759 -44.21 13.91 71.06
N ALA A 760 -44.67 14.24 72.27
CA ALA A 760 -44.80 13.25 73.33
C ALA A 760 -45.85 12.17 72.99
N SER A 761 -45.51 10.90 73.28
CA SER A 761 -46.43 9.75 73.16
C SER A 761 -46.95 9.43 71.75
N VAL A 762 -46.29 9.93 70.70
CA VAL A 762 -46.60 9.61 69.31
C VAL A 762 -45.45 8.79 68.70
N ALA A 763 -45.75 7.62 68.15
CA ALA A 763 -44.74 6.82 67.44
C ALA A 763 -44.64 7.31 66.00
N GLY A 764 -43.47 7.83 65.61
CA GLY A 764 -43.29 8.46 64.30
C GLY A 764 -44.18 9.69 64.09
N GLY A 765 -44.43 10.05 62.83
CA GLY A 765 -45.29 11.17 62.45
C GLY A 765 -44.51 12.35 61.88
N SER A 766 -45.14 13.54 61.86
CA SER A 766 -44.52 14.74 61.28
C SER A 766 -43.42 15.36 62.15
N LEU A 767 -43.33 14.95 63.41
CA LEU A 767 -42.44 15.53 64.42
C LEU A 767 -41.52 14.51 65.09
N ASN A 768 -41.80 13.21 64.95
CA ASN A 768 -40.96 12.14 65.48
C ASN A 768 -40.42 11.23 64.39
N ASP A 769 -39.15 10.89 64.51
CA ASP A 769 -38.51 9.86 63.71
C ASP A 769 -39.03 8.47 64.08
N LEU A 770 -39.04 7.58 63.08
CA LEU A 770 -39.42 6.18 63.24
C LEU A 770 -38.53 5.28 62.40
N ILE A 771 -37.99 4.22 63.00
CA ILE A 771 -37.47 3.07 62.26
C ILE A 771 -38.48 1.95 62.39
N VAL A 772 -38.98 1.45 61.25
CA VAL A 772 -39.82 0.25 61.19
C VAL A 772 -38.93 -0.93 60.84
N VAL A 773 -38.91 -1.97 61.68
CA VAL A 773 -38.21 -3.23 61.42
C VAL A 773 -39.25 -4.33 61.26
N ASN A 774 -39.32 -4.95 60.07
CA ASN A 774 -40.28 -6.01 59.77
C ASN A 774 -39.75 -7.42 60.10
N GLY A 775 -38.46 -7.54 60.46
CA GLY A 775 -37.85 -8.73 61.05
C GLY A 775 -37.47 -8.54 62.51
N ASP A 776 -36.42 -9.24 62.96
CA ASP A 776 -35.90 -9.18 64.32
C ASP A 776 -34.99 -7.95 64.52
N LEU A 777 -35.10 -7.32 65.69
CA LEU A 777 -34.18 -6.28 66.16
C LEU A 777 -33.22 -6.87 67.20
N SER A 778 -31.92 -6.87 66.90
CA SER A 778 -30.86 -7.18 67.87
C SER A 778 -30.08 -5.94 68.25
N LEU A 779 -29.98 -5.67 69.55
CA LEU A 779 -29.28 -4.49 70.07
C LEU A 779 -27.81 -4.77 70.45
N ASN A 780 -27.39 -6.02 70.70
CA ASN A 780 -26.03 -6.43 71.11
C ASN A 780 -25.23 -5.44 72.01
N GLY A 781 -25.90 -4.74 72.94
CA GLY A 781 -25.26 -3.74 73.82
C GLY A 781 -25.21 -2.29 73.29
N ALA A 782 -25.85 -2.00 72.15
CA ALA A 782 -25.94 -0.68 71.50
C ALA A 782 -26.39 0.43 72.47
N THR A 783 -25.74 1.59 72.37
CA THR A 783 -26.09 2.79 73.14
C THR A 783 -27.15 3.62 72.42
N LEU A 784 -28.33 3.80 73.02
CA LEU A 784 -29.40 4.66 72.50
C LEU A 784 -29.18 6.11 72.98
N ASN A 785 -28.73 6.99 72.08
CA ASN A 785 -28.61 8.43 72.35
C ASN A 785 -29.86 9.17 71.86
N ILE A 786 -30.71 9.60 72.79
CA ILE A 786 -31.86 10.46 72.51
C ILE A 786 -31.41 11.91 72.71
N LEU A 787 -31.45 12.71 71.64
CA LEU A 787 -31.27 14.17 71.73
C LEU A 787 -32.66 14.80 71.91
N ASP A 788 -32.86 15.45 73.05
CA ASP A 788 -33.99 16.36 73.37
C ASP A 788 -33.81 17.70 72.62
#